data_AF-A0A9D4RK40-F1
#
_entry.id   AF-A0A9D4RK40-F1
#
_cell.length_a   1.000
_cell.length_b   1.000
_cell.length_c   1.000
_cell.angle_alpha   90.00
_cell.angle_beta   90.00
_cell.angle_gamma   90.00
#
_symmetry.space_group_name_H-M   'P 1'
#
loop_
_entity.id
_entity.type
_entity.pdbx_description
1 polymer ?
#
loop_
_entity_poly.entity_id
_entity_poly.type
_entity_poly.pdbx_seq_one_letter_code
_entity_poly.pdbx_strand_id
1 'polypeptide(L)'
;MAPLKPVVFSVLVVALFVLGIFDVITNYEENKCEMTWMFEMPQYLRVPMSKKIMEKFPNYGLYVYGEGQYAVTLQSMQMTGVPVLFIPGNAGSYKQVRSLASVAFRRAVDKRKLYHFNFFSVDLNEEYSGLYGSCLQDQTEFVHEAIKKIFGLYKNAEIKPKTIILVGHSMGGLVARGLFTLPNFNANQVNTIYMQATPNQSPVVVTDADLASYHQAVNTYWRAHGNTTLAHVTLVSSGGGEYDVQVRGGLTPLDGITDEERGISSSTTHIPKAWVSTDHRCIVWCKQVVLAFVRSMFDIVREDTHVVSDDIAYRMHVFRHHFVQNPGSIGHVTHWPDTLTLQPGQWSEVNSKLHRWRKDKVDEMTYLSIPIGLFDDVDHAMVQSNIMHDSWVCVCERKEGEEHCTSCHDISFTGNVLPPLYSNKKVVHLDLNAEDMLRVTHIVVIVPATEKQVEILWDVYRRDKRHLSNTVPGLMETMFSYPESITKGTLILDLGTDAAFYRLKLYNMNNVLKVYTVQLHTAKCREPKPDDHAGSVIRLHIPWNNEDSYRFVGYSQSGNLSIRLQNVPPDPIINIQSGEYSWDTASATNDHVELYLHLDPSCSYKVTLALSFKEMLGQLVRFYGLLLPTFCVAVLLMSLVFQLKTVAAGGQCPSLLNSIWQMKPYFVVPFALVIQYVLQLQFVQSALTPMGIPEPDIAGLNKQGVMFKGAQLLLYVIALAITTFQAGVIHLIIQFKSRLLGLMFGWLPSSLARMLDKLMTVLVIAGLGAAVCLNGSLGIFVCYFVSFVKLLRLCYSTRQVPDSSLQSRYHLMQTLFMLWLWLFMLNAPPLVVFGKAV
;
A
#
# COMPACT_ATOMS: atom_id res chain seq x y z
N MET A 1 -43.66 5.53 -19.30
CA MET A 1 -42.42 6.35 -19.26
C MET A 1 -41.82 6.18 -17.87
N ALA A 2 -40.51 5.92 -17.76
CA ALA A 2 -39.85 5.95 -16.45
C ALA A 2 -39.96 7.38 -15.88
N PRO A 3 -40.08 7.57 -14.55
CA PRO A 3 -40.11 8.91 -14.01
C PRO A 3 -38.76 9.58 -14.31
N LEU A 4 -38.77 10.76 -14.92
CA LEU A 4 -37.56 11.47 -15.36
C LEU A 4 -36.58 11.71 -14.19
N LYS A 5 -37.12 12.00 -13.00
CA LYS A 5 -36.36 12.29 -11.77
C LYS A 5 -35.35 11.18 -11.37
N PRO A 6 -35.77 9.90 -11.21
CA PRO A 6 -34.85 8.82 -10.87
C PRO A 6 -33.77 8.53 -11.93
N VAL A 7 -34.08 8.72 -13.22
CA VAL A 7 -33.07 8.57 -14.28
C VAL A 7 -32.03 9.68 -14.17
N VAL A 8 -32.46 10.93 -14.02
CA VAL A 8 -31.55 12.08 -13.85
C VAL A 8 -30.66 11.91 -12.61
N PHE A 9 -31.24 11.53 -11.47
CA PHE A 9 -30.48 11.23 -10.25
C PHE A 9 -29.43 10.14 -10.49
N SER A 10 -29.81 9.05 -11.17
CA SER A 10 -28.91 7.93 -11.44
C SER A 10 -27.74 8.34 -12.34
N VAL A 11 -28.00 9.17 -13.37
CA VAL A 11 -26.96 9.71 -14.25
C VAL A 11 -25.96 10.55 -13.45
N LEU A 12 -26.43 11.41 -12.54
CA LEU A 12 -25.56 12.24 -11.71
C LEU A 12 -24.67 11.40 -10.77
N VAL A 13 -25.25 10.42 -10.07
CA VAL A 13 -24.48 9.55 -9.16
C VAL A 13 -23.47 8.69 -9.93
N VAL A 14 -23.86 8.13 -11.09
CA VAL A 14 -22.93 7.37 -11.94
C VAL A 14 -21.83 8.28 -12.48
N ALA A 15 -22.12 9.53 -12.85
CA ALA A 15 -21.10 10.48 -13.27
C ALA A 15 -20.08 10.76 -12.16
N LEU A 16 -20.53 10.96 -10.91
CA LEU A 16 -19.64 11.11 -9.75
C LEU A 16 -18.78 9.86 -9.51
N PHE A 17 -19.38 8.67 -9.61
CA PHE A 17 -18.63 7.42 -9.48
C PHE A 17 -17.58 7.25 -10.60
N VAL A 18 -17.93 7.59 -11.84
CA VAL A 18 -17.01 7.60 -12.99
C VAL A 18 -15.90 8.63 -12.80
N LEU A 19 -16.17 9.80 -12.21
CA LEU A 19 -15.14 10.76 -11.83
C LEU A 19 -14.17 10.18 -10.80
N GLY A 20 -14.66 9.38 -9.85
CA GLY A 20 -13.83 8.62 -8.92
C GLY A 20 -12.96 7.59 -9.63
N ILE A 21 -13.52 6.80 -10.56
CA ILE A 21 -12.76 5.85 -11.39
C ILE A 21 -11.68 6.60 -12.19
N PHE A 22 -12.05 7.73 -12.78
CA PHE A 22 -11.13 8.58 -13.52
C PHE A 22 -9.99 9.08 -12.64
N ASP A 23 -10.25 9.48 -11.39
CA ASP A 23 -9.20 9.81 -10.42
C ASP A 23 -8.25 8.62 -10.21
N VAL A 24 -8.78 7.42 -9.90
CA VAL A 24 -7.95 6.23 -9.66
C VAL A 24 -7.06 5.89 -10.87
N ILE A 25 -7.58 6.07 -12.09
CA ILE A 25 -6.89 5.71 -13.34
C ILE A 25 -5.97 6.81 -13.86
N THR A 26 -6.15 8.09 -13.48
CA THR A 26 -5.40 9.21 -14.08
C THR A 26 -4.61 10.05 -13.10
N ASN A 27 -4.91 9.98 -11.80
CA ASN A 27 -4.22 10.75 -10.77
C ASN A 27 -2.91 10.05 -10.38
N TYR A 28 -1.96 10.07 -11.30
CA TYR A 28 -0.56 9.71 -11.06
C TYR A 28 0.26 11.00 -10.98
N GLU A 29 1.12 11.14 -9.97
CA GLU A 29 2.20 12.12 -10.03
C GLU A 29 3.18 11.73 -11.15
N GLU A 30 3.99 12.69 -11.59
CA GLU A 30 5.15 12.40 -12.42
C GLU A 30 5.97 11.28 -11.78
N ASN A 31 6.36 10.29 -12.59
CA ASN A 31 7.10 9.15 -12.10
C ASN A 31 8.47 9.59 -11.59
N LYS A 32 8.57 9.80 -10.27
CA LYS A 32 9.82 10.13 -9.57
C LYS A 32 10.74 8.92 -9.43
N CYS A 33 10.25 7.73 -9.77
CA CYS A 33 11.05 6.53 -9.72
C CYS A 33 12.03 6.47 -10.89
N GLU A 34 13.33 6.44 -10.57
CA GLU A 34 14.37 6.24 -11.57
C GLU A 34 14.44 4.76 -11.96
N MET A 35 14.63 4.49 -13.26
CA MET A 35 14.82 3.12 -13.76
C MET A 35 16.14 2.53 -13.24
N THR A 36 16.09 1.28 -12.76
CA THR A 36 17.30 0.44 -12.69
C THR A 36 17.65 -0.07 -14.08
N TRP A 37 18.94 -0.04 -14.41
CA TRP A 37 19.48 -0.62 -15.64
C TRP A 37 20.38 -1.78 -15.29
N MET A 38 20.30 -2.85 -16.09
CA MET A 38 21.22 -3.98 -15.95
C MET A 38 22.63 -3.53 -16.35
N PHE A 39 23.64 -4.00 -15.62
CA PHE A 39 25.02 -3.60 -15.82
C PHE A 39 25.59 -4.18 -17.12
N GLU A 40 25.29 -5.44 -17.42
CA GLU A 40 25.53 -6.13 -18.69
C GLU A 40 24.29 -6.94 -19.12
N MET A 41 24.43 -7.74 -20.19
CA MET A 41 23.33 -8.54 -20.73
C MET A 41 22.83 -9.58 -19.71
N PRO A 42 21.55 -9.51 -19.28
CA PRO A 42 21.00 -10.41 -18.27
C PRO A 42 20.81 -11.82 -18.84
N GLN A 43 21.26 -12.82 -18.09
CA GLN A 43 21.07 -14.23 -18.38
C GLN A 43 20.41 -14.94 -17.20
N TYR A 44 19.51 -15.88 -17.51
CA TYR A 44 18.81 -16.68 -16.53
C TYR A 44 19.13 -18.15 -16.80
N LEU A 45 20.07 -18.71 -16.03
CA LEU A 45 20.52 -20.08 -16.22
C LEU A 45 19.58 -21.02 -15.46
N ARG A 46 18.97 -21.96 -16.17
CA ARG A 46 18.07 -22.95 -15.56
C ARG A 46 18.89 -23.89 -14.66
N VAL A 47 18.47 -23.99 -13.40
CA VAL A 47 19.04 -24.93 -12.43
C VAL A 47 18.30 -26.27 -12.56
N PRO A 48 18.99 -27.38 -12.90
CA PRO A 48 18.32 -28.66 -13.11
C PRO A 48 17.75 -29.25 -11.81
N MET A 49 16.44 -29.48 -11.81
CA MET A 49 15.71 -30.17 -10.73
C MET A 49 15.71 -31.69 -10.96
N SER A 50 15.38 -32.48 -9.93
CA SER A 50 15.27 -33.94 -10.08
C SER A 50 14.07 -34.31 -10.95
N LYS A 51 14.11 -35.47 -11.63
CA LYS A 51 13.00 -35.95 -12.48
C LYS A 51 11.68 -36.02 -11.71
N LYS A 52 11.70 -36.55 -10.48
CA LYS A 52 10.54 -36.62 -9.59
C LYS A 52 9.90 -35.25 -9.33
N ILE A 53 10.71 -34.20 -9.14
CA ILE A 53 10.22 -32.83 -8.92
C ILE A 53 9.63 -32.27 -10.21
N MET A 54 10.27 -32.49 -11.36
CA MET A 54 9.76 -32.03 -12.65
C MET A 54 8.48 -32.76 -13.09
N GLU A 55 8.31 -34.03 -12.70
CA GLU A 55 7.07 -34.77 -12.92
C GLU A 55 5.93 -34.25 -12.05
N LYS A 56 6.23 -33.87 -10.80
CA LYS A 56 5.23 -33.28 -9.88
C LYS A 56 4.87 -31.84 -10.26
N PHE A 57 5.86 -31.04 -10.66
CA PHE A 57 5.70 -29.61 -10.98
C PHE A 57 6.22 -29.32 -12.40
N PRO A 58 5.54 -29.80 -13.46
CA PRO A 58 6.04 -29.75 -14.83
C PRO A 58 6.20 -28.33 -15.38
N ASN A 59 5.39 -27.40 -14.88
CA ASN A 59 5.36 -26.01 -15.34
C ASN A 59 6.25 -25.07 -14.52
N TYR A 60 6.89 -25.57 -13.46
CA TYR A 60 7.72 -24.75 -12.59
C TYR A 60 9.20 -24.91 -12.88
N GLY A 61 9.96 -23.86 -12.59
CA GLY A 61 11.39 -23.78 -12.87
C GLY A 61 12.18 -23.07 -11.79
N LEU A 62 13.47 -23.37 -11.71
CA LEU A 62 14.42 -22.63 -10.88
C LEU A 62 15.51 -22.07 -11.78
N TYR A 63 15.83 -20.79 -11.62
CA TYR A 63 16.84 -20.09 -12.38
C TYR A 63 17.83 -19.40 -11.45
N VAL A 64 19.09 -19.28 -11.89
CA VAL A 64 20.08 -18.38 -11.30
C VAL A 64 20.35 -17.23 -12.26
N TYR A 65 20.38 -16.01 -11.72
CA TYR A 65 20.65 -14.80 -12.50
C TYR A 65 22.15 -14.51 -12.58
N GLY A 66 22.62 -14.17 -13.77
CA GLY A 66 23.97 -13.67 -14.00
C GLY A 66 24.02 -12.69 -15.16
N GLU A 67 25.12 -11.96 -15.28
CA GLU A 67 25.35 -11.00 -16.35
C GLU A 67 26.73 -11.22 -16.96
N GLY A 68 26.85 -10.98 -18.27
CA GLY A 68 28.12 -11.06 -19.01
C GLY A 68 29.00 -12.26 -18.63
N GLN A 69 30.24 -11.99 -18.21
CA GLN A 69 31.20 -13.05 -17.87
C GLN A 69 30.80 -13.83 -16.61
N TYR A 70 30.12 -13.20 -15.66
CA TYR A 70 29.64 -13.87 -14.45
C TYR A 70 28.55 -14.91 -14.79
N ALA A 71 27.71 -14.65 -15.80
CA ALA A 71 26.78 -15.67 -16.28
C ALA A 71 27.50 -16.94 -16.81
N VAL A 72 28.66 -16.76 -17.45
CA VAL A 72 29.47 -17.89 -17.95
C VAL A 72 30.04 -18.71 -16.78
N THR A 73 30.51 -18.07 -15.71
CA THR A 73 31.04 -18.81 -14.53
C THR A 73 29.97 -19.63 -13.82
N LEU A 74 28.73 -19.13 -13.79
CA LEU A 74 27.59 -19.82 -13.18
C LEU A 74 27.16 -21.11 -13.93
N GLN A 75 27.59 -21.32 -15.18
CA GLN A 75 27.30 -22.55 -15.93
C GLN A 75 27.87 -23.81 -15.28
N SER A 76 28.94 -23.67 -14.49
CA SER A 76 29.54 -24.76 -13.71
C SER A 76 28.61 -25.33 -12.63
N MET A 77 27.55 -24.58 -12.26
CA MET A 77 26.62 -24.91 -11.17
C MET A 77 27.32 -25.13 -9.81
N GLN A 78 28.50 -24.54 -9.63
CA GLN A 78 29.19 -24.45 -8.35
C GLN A 78 29.08 -23.02 -7.84
N MET A 79 28.45 -22.85 -6.67
CA MET A 79 28.06 -21.55 -6.14
C MET A 79 28.93 -21.16 -4.94
N THR A 80 29.17 -19.86 -4.78
CA THR A 80 29.93 -19.26 -3.68
C THR A 80 29.30 -17.93 -3.31
N GLY A 81 29.25 -17.58 -2.02
CA GLY A 81 28.63 -16.35 -1.55
C GLY A 81 27.28 -16.59 -0.87
N VAL A 82 26.46 -15.55 -0.78
CA VAL A 82 25.20 -15.58 -0.03
C VAL A 82 24.03 -15.89 -0.97
N PRO A 83 23.27 -16.97 -0.75
CA PRO A 83 22.12 -17.29 -1.57
C PRO A 83 20.94 -16.34 -1.26
N VAL A 84 20.30 -15.86 -2.32
CA VAL A 84 19.04 -15.12 -2.26
C VAL A 84 18.03 -15.80 -3.17
N LEU A 85 16.82 -16.06 -2.70
CA LEU A 85 15.73 -16.62 -3.52
C LEU A 85 14.62 -15.59 -3.70
N PHE A 86 14.41 -15.19 -4.96
CA PHE A 86 13.28 -14.36 -5.35
C PHE A 86 12.07 -15.22 -5.72
N ILE A 87 10.91 -14.84 -5.19
CA ILE A 87 9.62 -15.49 -5.41
C ILE A 87 8.66 -14.45 -6.03
N PRO A 88 8.28 -14.62 -7.32
CA PRO A 88 7.33 -13.72 -7.97
C PRO A 88 5.91 -13.92 -7.42
N GLY A 89 5.06 -12.93 -7.65
CA GLY A 89 3.65 -13.00 -7.24
C GLY A 89 2.69 -13.34 -8.38
N ASN A 90 1.45 -12.88 -8.23
CA ASN A 90 0.36 -13.08 -9.17
C ASN A 90 0.74 -12.65 -10.60
N ALA A 91 0.68 -13.58 -11.56
CA ALA A 91 1.12 -13.36 -12.95
C ALA A 91 2.55 -12.80 -13.09
N GLY A 92 3.40 -13.05 -12.09
CA GLY A 92 4.76 -12.57 -12.02
C GLY A 92 5.76 -13.53 -12.67
N SER A 93 6.76 -12.96 -13.33
CA SER A 93 7.83 -13.70 -13.98
C SER A 93 9.07 -13.76 -13.09
N TYR A 94 9.79 -14.88 -13.11
CA TYR A 94 11.10 -15.02 -12.47
C TYR A 94 12.10 -13.91 -12.88
N LYS A 95 11.86 -13.27 -14.04
CA LYS A 95 12.69 -12.18 -14.57
C LYS A 95 12.63 -10.88 -13.76
N GLN A 96 11.63 -10.70 -12.89
CA GLN A 96 11.49 -9.50 -12.04
C GLN A 96 12.68 -9.31 -11.09
N VAL A 97 13.43 -10.37 -10.75
CA VAL A 97 14.63 -10.31 -9.90
C VAL A 97 15.76 -9.42 -10.44
N ARG A 98 15.78 -9.15 -11.76
CA ARG A 98 16.92 -8.53 -12.46
C ARG A 98 17.42 -7.24 -11.82
N SER A 99 16.53 -6.40 -11.31
CA SER A 99 16.87 -5.10 -10.77
C SER A 99 17.63 -5.22 -9.46
N LEU A 100 17.16 -6.08 -8.54
CA LEU A 100 17.86 -6.41 -7.30
C LEU A 100 19.22 -7.06 -7.59
N ALA A 101 19.21 -8.07 -8.46
CA ALA A 101 20.40 -8.86 -8.76
C ALA A 101 21.50 -8.02 -9.44
N SER A 102 21.13 -7.19 -10.42
CA SER A 102 22.08 -6.33 -11.13
C SER A 102 22.69 -5.26 -10.24
N VAL A 103 21.86 -4.57 -9.44
CA VAL A 103 22.33 -3.53 -8.51
C VAL A 103 23.25 -4.13 -7.44
N ALA A 104 22.92 -5.34 -6.94
CA ALA A 104 23.76 -6.05 -5.99
C ALA A 104 25.08 -6.53 -6.61
N PHE A 105 25.04 -7.08 -7.83
CA PHE A 105 26.23 -7.51 -8.57
C PHE A 105 27.19 -6.34 -8.80
N ARG A 106 26.69 -5.24 -9.36
CA ARG A 106 27.47 -4.02 -9.56
C ARG A 106 28.07 -3.49 -8.26
N ARG A 107 27.31 -3.50 -7.16
CA ARG A 107 27.84 -3.06 -5.85
C ARG A 107 28.98 -3.95 -5.37
N ALA A 108 28.91 -5.27 -5.56
CA ALA A 108 29.98 -6.18 -5.19
C ALA A 108 31.26 -5.92 -6.01
N VAL A 109 31.11 -5.71 -7.33
CA VAL A 109 32.23 -5.41 -8.25
C VAL A 109 32.84 -4.03 -7.98
N ASP A 110 32.03 -2.96 -7.99
CA ASP A 110 32.49 -1.57 -7.87
C ASP A 110 33.21 -1.31 -6.54
N LYS A 111 32.77 -1.96 -5.46
CA LYS A 111 33.35 -1.82 -4.11
C LYS A 111 34.41 -2.89 -3.79
N ARG A 112 34.76 -3.77 -4.74
CA ARG A 112 35.66 -4.92 -4.53
C ARG A 112 35.33 -5.67 -3.23
N LYS A 113 34.05 -5.88 -2.98
CA LYS A 113 33.61 -6.56 -1.75
C LYS A 113 34.13 -8.00 -1.76
N LEU A 114 34.49 -8.49 -0.57
CA LEU A 114 35.01 -9.84 -0.39
C LEU A 114 33.94 -10.94 -0.59
N TYR A 115 32.67 -10.55 -0.64
CA TYR A 115 31.53 -11.44 -0.88
C TYR A 115 30.55 -10.84 -1.90
N HIS A 116 29.70 -11.71 -2.44
CA HIS A 116 28.63 -11.37 -3.37
C HIS A 116 27.38 -12.20 -3.08
N PHE A 117 26.29 -11.87 -3.76
CA PHE A 117 25.02 -12.58 -3.67
C PHE A 117 24.78 -13.40 -4.93
N ASN A 118 24.38 -14.66 -4.78
CA ASN A 118 23.85 -15.45 -5.89
C ASN A 118 22.31 -15.36 -5.85
N PHE A 119 21.74 -14.64 -6.82
CA PHE A 119 20.29 -14.47 -6.93
C PHE A 119 19.68 -15.64 -7.71
N PHE A 120 18.89 -16.43 -7.01
CA PHE A 120 18.00 -17.43 -7.58
C PHE A 120 16.60 -16.87 -7.72
N SER A 121 15.83 -17.41 -8.64
CA SER A 121 14.44 -17.01 -8.88
C SER A 121 13.62 -18.21 -9.33
N VAL A 122 12.46 -18.41 -8.73
CA VAL A 122 11.52 -19.45 -9.17
C VAL A 122 10.61 -18.94 -10.28
N ASP A 123 10.36 -19.80 -11.26
CA ASP A 123 9.36 -19.64 -12.29
C ASP A 123 8.13 -20.46 -11.90
N LEU A 124 7.04 -19.77 -11.60
CA LEU A 124 5.78 -20.35 -11.13
C LEU A 124 4.72 -20.30 -12.24
N ASN A 125 5.14 -20.40 -13.50
CA ASN A 125 4.27 -20.40 -14.68
C ASN A 125 3.38 -19.13 -14.80
N GLU A 126 3.78 -18.04 -14.15
CA GLU A 126 3.02 -16.80 -14.06
C GLU A 126 1.56 -17.04 -13.63
N GLU A 127 1.30 -18.02 -12.75
CA GLU A 127 -0.07 -18.34 -12.33
C GLU A 127 -0.77 -17.16 -11.65
N TYR A 128 -2.10 -17.12 -11.76
CA TYR A 128 -2.92 -16.06 -11.18
C TYR A 128 -3.18 -16.29 -9.68
N SER A 129 -2.12 -16.40 -8.88
CA SER A 129 -2.19 -16.74 -7.45
C SER A 129 -2.93 -15.71 -6.58
N GLY A 130 -3.18 -14.50 -7.10
CA GLY A 130 -4.03 -13.50 -6.43
C GLY A 130 -5.53 -13.67 -6.70
N LEU A 131 -5.90 -14.52 -7.65
CA LEU A 131 -7.29 -14.82 -8.05
C LEU A 131 -7.66 -16.30 -7.91
N TYR A 132 -6.68 -17.18 -7.66
CA TYR A 132 -6.88 -18.61 -7.54
C TYR A 132 -5.97 -19.21 -6.47
N GLY A 133 -6.54 -19.55 -5.32
CA GLY A 133 -5.83 -20.00 -4.14
C GLY A 133 -5.23 -21.40 -4.25
N SER A 134 -5.82 -22.31 -5.05
CA SER A 134 -5.41 -23.72 -5.07
C SER A 134 -3.96 -23.93 -5.54
N CYS A 135 -3.38 -23.00 -6.31
CA CYS A 135 -1.98 -23.07 -6.73
C CYS A 135 -0.96 -22.70 -5.63
N LEU A 136 -1.38 -21.99 -4.57
CA LEU A 136 -0.46 -21.47 -3.55
C LEU A 136 0.29 -22.57 -2.79
N GLN A 137 -0.38 -23.69 -2.54
CA GLN A 137 0.24 -24.84 -1.88
C GLN A 137 1.32 -25.46 -2.78
N ASP A 138 1.04 -25.68 -4.07
CA ASP A 138 2.01 -26.21 -5.03
C ASP A 138 3.22 -25.28 -5.20
N GLN A 139 2.99 -23.96 -5.27
CA GLN A 139 4.04 -22.97 -5.31
C GLN A 139 4.94 -23.05 -4.06
N THR A 140 4.34 -23.17 -2.88
CA THR A 140 5.07 -23.28 -1.60
C THR A 140 5.91 -24.55 -1.52
N GLU A 141 5.35 -25.68 -1.93
CA GLU A 141 6.07 -26.96 -1.97
C GLU A 141 7.21 -26.96 -2.99
N PHE A 142 7.01 -26.35 -4.16
CA PHE A 142 8.08 -26.21 -5.15
C PHE A 142 9.20 -25.30 -4.65
N VAL A 143 8.88 -24.18 -4.00
CA VAL A 143 9.88 -23.28 -3.40
C VAL A 143 10.69 -24.02 -2.32
N HIS A 144 10.06 -24.85 -1.50
CA HIS A 144 10.76 -25.71 -0.54
C HIS A 144 11.77 -26.65 -1.23
N GLU A 145 11.38 -27.30 -2.31
CA GLU A 145 12.29 -28.15 -3.10
C GLU A 145 13.40 -27.34 -3.79
N ALA A 146 13.11 -26.13 -4.24
CA ALA A 146 14.11 -25.20 -4.79
C ALA A 146 15.16 -24.82 -3.74
N ILE A 147 14.76 -24.52 -2.50
CA ILE A 147 15.68 -24.21 -1.40
C ILE A 147 16.63 -25.39 -1.14
N LYS A 148 16.12 -26.64 -1.08
CA LYS A 148 16.96 -27.84 -0.95
C LYS A 148 17.97 -27.95 -2.09
N LYS A 149 17.54 -27.69 -3.32
CA LYS A 149 18.41 -27.71 -4.49
C LYS A 149 19.51 -26.66 -4.38
N ILE A 150 19.18 -25.42 -3.97
CA ILE A 150 20.10 -24.31 -3.83
C ILE A 150 21.23 -24.66 -2.85
N PHE A 151 20.91 -25.11 -1.62
CA PHE A 151 21.95 -25.53 -0.67
C PHE A 151 22.83 -26.66 -1.22
N GLY A 152 22.28 -27.53 -2.07
CA GLY A 152 23.04 -28.56 -2.78
C GLY A 152 24.14 -28.02 -3.70
N LEU A 153 23.98 -26.81 -4.25
CA LEU A 153 24.96 -26.17 -5.15
C LEU A 153 26.19 -25.62 -4.39
N TYR A 154 26.10 -25.44 -3.07
CA TYR A 154 27.18 -24.94 -2.22
C TYR A 154 27.95 -26.05 -1.49
N LYS A 155 27.68 -27.33 -1.78
CA LYS A 155 28.33 -28.46 -1.07
C LYS A 155 29.86 -28.40 -1.09
N ASN A 156 30.43 -27.87 -2.16
CA ASN A 156 31.88 -27.75 -2.39
C ASN A 156 32.40 -26.31 -2.17
N ALA A 157 31.54 -25.39 -1.73
CA ALA A 157 31.97 -24.03 -1.40
C ALA A 157 32.86 -24.06 -0.14
N GLU A 158 33.87 -23.18 -0.12
CA GLU A 158 34.73 -22.98 1.05
C GLU A 158 33.91 -22.49 2.25
N ILE A 159 33.09 -21.45 2.03
CA ILE A 159 32.11 -20.96 2.99
C ILE A 159 30.73 -21.50 2.60
N LYS A 160 30.18 -22.38 3.44
CA LYS A 160 28.87 -22.99 3.21
C LYS A 160 27.78 -22.16 3.89
N PRO A 161 26.83 -21.59 3.14
CA PRO A 161 25.73 -20.83 3.73
C PRO A 161 24.85 -21.78 4.56
N LYS A 162 24.52 -21.36 5.78
CA LYS A 162 23.52 -22.02 6.64
C LYS A 162 22.10 -21.54 6.37
N THR A 163 21.99 -20.29 5.92
CA THR A 163 20.73 -19.59 5.69
C THR A 163 20.62 -19.07 4.25
N ILE A 164 19.38 -18.85 3.80
CA ILE A 164 19.03 -18.19 2.54
C ILE A 164 18.15 -16.99 2.83
N ILE A 165 18.39 -15.88 2.12
CA ILE A 165 17.52 -14.70 2.16
C ILE A 165 16.36 -14.94 1.20
N LEU A 166 15.13 -14.74 1.66
CA LEU A 166 13.95 -14.79 0.79
C LEU A 166 13.52 -13.38 0.40
N VAL A 167 13.16 -13.19 -0.87
CA VAL A 167 12.56 -11.95 -1.38
C VAL A 167 11.27 -12.31 -2.10
N GLY A 168 10.14 -11.91 -1.55
CA GLY A 168 8.83 -12.14 -2.15
C GLY A 168 8.20 -10.86 -2.68
N HIS A 169 7.72 -10.89 -3.92
CA HIS A 169 6.89 -9.81 -4.47
C HIS A 169 5.42 -10.22 -4.48
N SER A 170 4.53 -9.35 -4.02
CA SER A 170 3.09 -9.61 -4.01
C SER A 170 2.78 -10.94 -3.30
N MET A 171 1.99 -11.84 -3.90
CA MET A 171 1.71 -13.18 -3.36
C MET A 171 2.98 -14.02 -3.09
N GLY A 172 4.10 -13.75 -3.74
CA GLY A 172 5.36 -14.45 -3.50
C GLY A 172 5.91 -14.25 -2.08
N GLY A 173 5.61 -13.12 -1.44
CA GLY A 173 5.95 -12.90 -0.02
C GLY A 173 5.08 -13.74 0.92
N LEU A 174 3.82 -13.97 0.54
CA LEU A 174 2.94 -14.88 1.28
C LEU A 174 3.37 -16.34 1.11
N VAL A 175 3.80 -16.74 -0.10
CA VAL A 175 4.44 -18.05 -0.35
C VAL A 175 5.71 -18.21 0.47
N ALA A 176 6.57 -17.18 0.56
CA ALA A 176 7.77 -17.19 1.41
C ALA A 176 7.43 -17.47 2.88
N ARG A 177 6.39 -16.81 3.41
CA ARG A 177 5.88 -17.04 4.77
C ARG A 177 5.21 -18.41 4.92
N GLY A 178 4.56 -18.90 3.87
CA GLY A 178 3.92 -20.21 3.83
C GLY A 178 4.87 -21.39 3.95
N LEU A 179 6.14 -21.24 3.59
CA LEU A 179 7.14 -22.31 3.76
C LEU A 179 7.17 -22.87 5.18
N PHE A 180 6.98 -22.01 6.18
CA PHE A 180 7.03 -22.40 7.59
C PHE A 180 5.82 -23.22 8.04
N THR A 181 4.73 -23.24 7.27
CA THR A 181 3.57 -24.10 7.57
C THR A 181 3.78 -25.54 7.10
N LEU A 182 4.79 -25.79 6.25
CA LEU A 182 5.10 -27.13 5.76
C LEU A 182 5.74 -27.99 6.86
N PRO A 183 5.28 -29.24 7.09
CA PRO A 183 5.75 -30.07 8.20
C PRO A 183 7.23 -30.47 8.12
N ASN A 184 7.80 -30.50 6.92
CA ASN A 184 9.18 -30.93 6.67
C ASN A 184 10.13 -29.77 6.30
N PHE A 185 9.69 -28.52 6.48
CA PHE A 185 10.54 -27.37 6.21
C PHE A 185 11.42 -27.05 7.43
N ASN A 186 12.72 -26.88 7.21
CA ASN A 186 13.63 -26.50 8.27
C ASN A 186 13.68 -24.97 8.41
N ALA A 187 12.97 -24.43 9.40
CA ALA A 187 12.90 -22.99 9.69
C ALA A 187 14.28 -22.34 9.89
N ASN A 188 15.29 -23.09 10.36
CA ASN A 188 16.65 -22.55 10.57
C ASN A 188 17.40 -22.24 9.26
N GLN A 189 16.87 -22.67 8.11
CA GLN A 189 17.44 -22.33 6.81
C GLN A 189 17.09 -20.91 6.35
N VAL A 190 16.18 -20.21 7.02
CA VAL A 190 15.77 -18.85 6.68
C VAL A 190 15.79 -18.01 7.95
N ASN A 191 16.52 -16.90 7.93
CA ASN A 191 16.53 -15.93 9.03
C ASN A 191 16.06 -14.53 8.61
N THR A 192 15.90 -14.27 7.30
CA THR A 192 15.55 -12.96 6.75
C THR A 192 14.60 -13.09 5.58
N ILE A 193 13.47 -12.36 5.61
CA ILE A 193 12.50 -12.29 4.51
C ILE A 193 12.20 -10.83 4.18
N TYR A 194 12.40 -10.47 2.92
CA TYR A 194 11.97 -9.20 2.33
C TYR A 194 10.67 -9.39 1.55
N MET A 195 9.68 -8.55 1.80
CA MET A 195 8.37 -8.57 1.15
C MET A 195 8.12 -7.23 0.48
N GLN A 196 7.78 -7.28 -0.80
CA GLN A 196 7.50 -6.10 -1.62
C GLN A 196 6.05 -6.17 -2.10
N ALA A 197 5.22 -5.23 -1.65
CA ALA A 197 3.78 -5.14 -1.95
C ALA A 197 3.00 -6.44 -1.65
N THR A 198 3.40 -7.17 -0.61
CA THR A 198 2.72 -8.42 -0.22
C THR A 198 1.46 -8.13 0.59
N PRO A 199 0.29 -8.70 0.24
CA PRO A 199 -0.93 -8.56 1.03
C PRO A 199 -0.85 -9.45 2.30
N ASN A 200 -0.11 -9.01 3.32
CA ASN A 200 0.11 -9.78 4.55
C ASN A 200 -1.16 -9.98 5.39
N GLN A 201 -2.01 -8.95 5.50
CA GLN A 201 -3.15 -8.96 6.42
C GLN A 201 -4.29 -9.87 5.94
N SER A 202 -4.68 -9.75 4.67
CA SER A 202 -5.76 -10.51 4.05
C SER A 202 -5.61 -10.52 2.53
N PRO A 203 -6.31 -11.42 1.80
CA PRO A 203 -6.42 -11.32 0.35
C PRO A 203 -6.92 -9.94 -0.09
N VAL A 204 -6.50 -9.49 -1.28
CA VAL A 204 -7.02 -8.25 -1.89
C VAL A 204 -8.50 -8.40 -2.20
N VAL A 205 -8.86 -9.55 -2.79
CA VAL A 205 -10.23 -10.00 -3.04
C VAL A 205 -10.31 -11.47 -2.69
N VAL A 206 -11.31 -11.85 -1.90
CA VAL A 206 -11.59 -13.26 -1.61
C VAL A 206 -12.38 -13.85 -2.77
N THR A 207 -11.66 -14.41 -3.74
CA THR A 207 -12.23 -14.99 -4.97
C THR A 207 -12.58 -16.46 -4.85
N ASP A 208 -11.91 -17.19 -3.94
CA ASP A 208 -12.19 -18.57 -3.60
C ASP A 208 -11.83 -18.88 -2.13
N ALA A 209 -12.28 -20.05 -1.66
CA ALA A 209 -12.07 -20.49 -0.28
C ALA A 209 -10.60 -20.86 0.02
N ASP A 210 -9.88 -21.45 -0.96
CA ASP A 210 -8.49 -21.87 -0.79
C ASP A 210 -7.58 -20.67 -0.53
N LEU A 211 -7.82 -19.55 -1.20
CA LEU A 211 -7.08 -18.31 -1.03
C LEU A 211 -7.27 -17.76 0.39
N ALA A 212 -8.52 -17.73 0.87
CA ALA A 212 -8.82 -17.28 2.23
C ALA A 212 -8.19 -18.22 3.28
N SER A 213 -8.36 -19.53 3.12
CA SER A 213 -7.82 -20.55 4.02
C SER A 213 -6.29 -20.53 4.06
N TYR A 214 -5.63 -20.34 2.91
CA TYR A 214 -4.18 -20.24 2.84
C TYR A 214 -3.65 -19.02 3.60
N HIS A 215 -4.22 -17.82 3.38
CA HIS A 215 -3.87 -16.63 4.16
C HIS A 215 -4.09 -16.83 5.66
N GLN A 216 -5.24 -17.40 6.05
CA GLN A 216 -5.56 -17.65 7.45
C GLN A 216 -4.57 -18.63 8.09
N ALA A 217 -4.25 -19.73 7.41
CA ALA A 217 -3.31 -20.73 7.89
C ALA A 217 -1.90 -20.12 8.11
N VAL A 218 -1.40 -19.36 7.13
CA VAL A 218 -0.11 -18.67 7.24
C VAL A 218 -0.13 -17.67 8.40
N ASN A 219 -1.12 -16.78 8.47
CA ASN A 219 -1.19 -15.77 9.53
C ASN A 219 -1.34 -16.39 10.93
N THR A 220 -2.12 -17.46 11.05
CA THR A 220 -2.31 -18.19 12.32
C THR A 220 -1.02 -18.86 12.77
N TYR A 221 -0.31 -19.51 11.85
CA TYR A 221 0.97 -20.14 12.16
C TYR A 221 2.00 -19.12 12.67
N TRP A 222 2.13 -17.99 11.97
CA TRP A 222 3.09 -16.93 12.32
C TRP A 222 2.79 -16.28 13.67
N ARG A 223 1.51 -16.06 13.99
CA ARG A 223 1.10 -15.59 15.32
C ARG A 223 1.43 -16.60 16.43
N ALA A 224 1.12 -17.87 16.20
CA ALA A 224 1.27 -18.92 17.22
C ALA A 224 2.75 -19.28 17.49
N HIS A 225 3.62 -19.17 16.49
CA HIS A 225 5.01 -19.62 16.57
C HIS A 225 6.05 -18.50 16.58
N GLY A 226 5.60 -17.24 16.66
CA GLY A 226 6.47 -16.05 16.64
C GLY A 226 7.59 -16.09 17.67
N ASN A 227 7.29 -16.53 18.89
CA ASN A 227 8.25 -16.57 20.01
C ASN A 227 8.93 -17.94 20.17
N THR A 228 8.70 -18.87 19.24
CA THR A 228 9.26 -20.23 19.29
C THR A 228 10.09 -20.52 18.03
N THR A 229 9.54 -21.23 17.06
CA THR A 229 10.25 -21.67 15.85
C THR A 229 10.58 -20.53 14.89
N LEU A 230 9.98 -19.35 15.07
CA LEU A 230 10.19 -18.16 14.24
C LEU A 230 10.97 -17.05 14.95
N ALA A 231 11.44 -17.28 16.17
CA ALA A 231 12.10 -16.25 16.98
C ALA A 231 13.36 -15.70 16.31
N HIS A 232 14.07 -16.52 15.52
CA HIS A 232 15.28 -16.13 14.79
C HIS A 232 15.03 -15.46 13.43
N VAL A 233 13.77 -15.35 12.98
CA VAL A 233 13.42 -14.84 11.64
C VAL A 233 13.02 -13.37 11.72
N THR A 234 13.66 -12.54 10.92
CA THR A 234 13.36 -11.11 10.77
C THR A 234 12.70 -10.80 9.44
N LEU A 235 11.71 -9.90 9.46
CA LEU A 235 10.86 -9.54 8.34
C LEU A 235 10.98 -8.05 7.98
N VAL A 236 11.04 -7.76 6.69
CA VAL A 236 10.86 -6.39 6.17
C VAL A 236 9.74 -6.42 5.15
N SER A 237 8.64 -5.71 5.43
CA SER A 237 7.52 -5.52 4.51
C SER A 237 7.48 -4.08 4.02
N SER A 238 7.44 -3.90 2.71
CA SER A 238 7.24 -2.59 2.11
C SER A 238 6.04 -2.54 1.17
N GLY A 239 5.12 -1.61 1.42
CA GLY A 239 3.99 -1.32 0.55
C GLY A 239 4.33 -0.26 -0.49
N GLY A 240 3.72 -0.34 -1.68
CA GLY A 240 4.00 0.60 -2.78
C GLY A 240 3.48 2.03 -2.57
N GLY A 241 2.70 2.28 -1.52
CA GLY A 241 2.05 3.57 -1.30
C GLY A 241 0.79 3.76 -2.16
N GLU A 242 0.44 5.01 -2.42
CA GLU A 242 -0.86 5.40 -2.99
C GLU A 242 -1.09 4.95 -4.45
N TYR A 243 -0.02 4.61 -5.19
CA TYR A 243 -0.11 4.18 -6.59
C TYR A 243 -0.18 2.66 -6.75
N ASP A 244 -0.02 1.90 -5.67
CA ASP A 244 -0.32 0.48 -5.69
C ASP A 244 -1.84 0.27 -5.57
N VAL A 245 -2.50 0.30 -6.73
CA VAL A 245 -3.94 0.02 -6.84
C VAL A 245 -4.27 -1.47 -6.80
N GLN A 246 -3.27 -2.37 -6.86
CA GLN A 246 -3.50 -3.81 -6.78
C GLN A 246 -3.46 -4.29 -5.32
N VAL A 247 -2.50 -3.82 -4.54
CA VAL A 247 -2.36 -4.14 -3.12
C VAL A 247 -2.32 -2.84 -2.32
N ARG A 248 -3.47 -2.50 -1.70
CA ARG A 248 -3.60 -1.31 -0.86
C ARG A 248 -2.59 -1.32 0.28
N GLY A 249 -2.07 -0.13 0.63
CA GLY A 249 -1.10 0.06 1.71
C GLY A 249 -1.47 -0.65 3.02
N GLY A 250 -2.72 -0.54 3.47
CA GLY A 250 -3.22 -1.18 4.69
C GLY A 250 -3.27 -2.72 4.69
N LEU A 251 -3.02 -3.39 3.56
CA LEU A 251 -2.90 -4.86 3.50
C LEU A 251 -1.45 -5.35 3.67
N THR A 252 -0.47 -4.48 3.46
CA THR A 252 0.96 -4.78 3.52
C THR A 252 1.62 -4.88 4.90
N PRO A 253 1.08 -4.29 6.00
CA PRO A 253 1.78 -4.29 7.29
C PRO A 253 1.79 -5.68 7.94
N LEU A 254 2.72 -5.87 8.87
CA LEU A 254 2.88 -7.08 9.67
C LEU A 254 2.20 -7.00 11.05
N ASP A 255 1.35 -5.99 11.26
CA ASP A 255 0.66 -5.75 12.52
C ASP A 255 -0.15 -6.97 12.96
N GLY A 256 0.02 -7.37 14.23
CA GLY A 256 -0.59 -8.56 14.78
C GLY A 256 -0.17 -9.87 14.11
N ILE A 257 0.86 -9.89 13.26
CA ILE A 257 1.45 -11.08 12.63
C ILE A 257 2.85 -11.33 13.17
N THR A 258 3.65 -10.28 13.35
CA THR A 258 5.02 -10.35 13.86
C THR A 258 5.29 -9.15 14.77
N ASP A 259 6.11 -9.37 15.79
CA ASP A 259 6.50 -8.35 16.77
C ASP A 259 7.45 -7.30 16.14
N GLU A 260 7.42 -6.06 16.61
CA GLU A 260 8.28 -4.96 16.13
C GLU A 260 9.78 -5.21 16.38
N GLU A 261 10.13 -6.09 17.31
CA GLU A 261 11.51 -6.57 17.53
C GLU A 261 12.00 -7.50 16.42
N ARG A 262 11.12 -7.97 15.54
CA ARG A 262 11.45 -8.90 14.44
C ARG A 262 10.86 -8.50 13.09
N GLY A 263 10.00 -7.50 13.03
CA GLY A 263 9.32 -7.08 11.81
C GLY A 263 9.34 -5.57 11.61
N ILE A 264 9.53 -5.11 10.38
CA ILE A 264 9.35 -3.71 9.97
C ILE A 264 8.31 -3.65 8.86
N SER A 265 7.34 -2.74 9.00
CA SER A 265 6.39 -2.34 7.98
C SER A 265 6.66 -0.90 7.57
N SER A 266 6.85 -0.62 6.28
CA SER A 266 7.11 0.75 5.79
C SER A 266 6.65 0.98 4.36
N SER A 267 5.96 2.08 4.08
CA SER A 267 5.64 2.47 2.71
C SER A 267 6.89 2.93 1.96
N THR A 268 6.97 2.69 0.64
CA THR A 268 8.07 3.24 -0.18
C THR A 268 8.13 4.77 -0.16
N THR A 269 7.02 5.43 0.21
CA THR A 269 6.96 6.89 0.41
C THR A 269 7.72 7.34 1.67
N HIS A 270 7.81 6.49 2.68
CA HIS A 270 8.51 6.75 3.94
C HIS A 270 9.99 6.37 3.89
N ILE A 271 10.35 5.31 3.13
CA ILE A 271 11.71 4.79 3.04
C ILE A 271 12.72 5.94 2.79
N PRO A 272 13.67 6.17 3.72
CA PRO A 272 14.66 7.23 3.57
C PRO A 272 15.44 7.10 2.27
N LYS A 273 15.70 8.24 1.60
CA LYS A 273 16.36 8.32 0.28
C LYS A 273 15.55 7.69 -0.88
N ALA A 274 14.36 7.14 -0.63
CA ALA A 274 13.41 6.73 -1.65
C ALA A 274 12.32 7.77 -1.87
N TRP A 275 11.48 8.04 -0.87
CA TRP A 275 10.43 9.08 -0.91
C TRP A 275 9.55 9.05 -2.15
N VAL A 276 9.21 7.85 -2.63
CA VAL A 276 8.43 7.64 -3.85
C VAL A 276 7.29 6.67 -3.61
N SER A 277 6.12 7.00 -4.14
CA SER A 277 5.03 6.04 -4.31
C SER A 277 5.29 5.25 -5.61
N THR A 278 5.07 3.94 -5.56
CA THR A 278 5.31 3.02 -6.67
C THR A 278 4.01 2.30 -7.02
N ASP A 279 3.77 2.06 -8.32
CA ASP A 279 2.75 1.09 -8.70
C ASP A 279 3.18 -0.34 -8.30
N HIS A 280 2.22 -1.27 -8.35
CA HIS A 280 2.42 -2.66 -7.92
C HIS A 280 3.62 -3.36 -8.56
N ARG A 281 3.92 -3.05 -9.83
CA ARG A 281 5.04 -3.65 -10.57
C ARG A 281 6.30 -2.82 -10.42
N CYS A 282 6.18 -1.51 -10.23
CA CYS A 282 7.27 -0.56 -10.08
C CYS A 282 8.15 -0.85 -8.87
N ILE A 283 7.56 -1.30 -7.76
CA ILE A 283 8.28 -1.56 -6.51
C ILE A 283 9.53 -2.46 -6.67
N VAL A 284 9.52 -3.41 -7.62
CA VAL A 284 10.63 -4.37 -7.80
C VAL A 284 11.77 -3.84 -8.69
N TRP A 285 11.55 -2.77 -9.46
CA TRP A 285 12.56 -2.18 -10.35
C TRP A 285 12.85 -0.72 -10.07
N CYS A 286 12.16 -0.13 -9.10
CA CYS A 286 12.38 1.26 -8.75
C CYS A 286 13.75 1.47 -8.13
N LYS A 287 14.63 2.25 -8.76
CA LYS A 287 16.03 2.37 -8.36
C LYS A 287 16.19 2.79 -6.91
N GLN A 288 15.45 3.78 -6.45
CA GLN A 288 15.60 4.27 -5.09
C GLN A 288 15.16 3.21 -4.06
N VAL A 289 14.06 2.50 -4.33
CA VAL A 289 13.57 1.39 -3.49
C VAL A 289 14.55 0.21 -3.53
N VAL A 290 14.93 -0.25 -4.72
CA VAL A 290 15.90 -1.34 -4.94
C VAL A 290 17.22 -1.05 -4.22
N LEU A 291 17.70 0.19 -4.22
CA LEU A 291 18.90 0.59 -3.49
C LEU A 291 18.75 0.43 -1.98
N ALA A 292 17.59 0.72 -1.39
CA ALA A 292 17.34 0.51 0.04
C ALA A 292 17.41 -0.99 0.41
N PHE A 293 16.72 -1.85 -0.37
CA PHE A 293 16.77 -3.30 -0.19
C PHE A 293 18.19 -3.84 -0.34
N VAL A 294 18.89 -3.53 -1.43
CA VAL A 294 20.25 -4.02 -1.67
C VAL A 294 21.22 -3.52 -0.60
N ARG A 295 21.17 -2.25 -0.20
CA ARG A 295 22.05 -1.73 0.88
C ARG A 295 21.81 -2.49 2.18
N SER A 296 20.56 -2.69 2.57
CA SER A 296 20.24 -3.47 3.78
C SER A 296 20.75 -4.92 3.70
N MET A 297 20.66 -5.58 2.53
CA MET A 297 21.19 -6.94 2.34
C MET A 297 22.70 -7.00 2.53
N PHE A 298 23.44 -6.01 2.02
CA PHE A 298 24.89 -5.94 2.26
C PHE A 298 25.19 -5.70 3.74
N ASP A 299 24.47 -4.80 4.40
CA ASP A 299 24.78 -4.36 5.76
C ASP A 299 24.39 -5.40 6.84
N ILE A 300 23.50 -6.36 6.54
CA ILE A 300 23.21 -7.52 7.42
C ILE A 300 24.23 -8.65 7.31
N VAL A 301 25.06 -8.67 6.26
CA VAL A 301 26.13 -9.67 6.09
C VAL A 301 27.36 -9.20 6.83
N ARG A 302 27.91 -10.06 7.68
CA ARG A 302 29.12 -9.69 8.44
C ARG A 302 30.35 -9.75 7.53
N GLU A 303 31.20 -8.74 7.62
CA GLU A 303 32.42 -8.66 6.81
C GLU A 303 33.47 -9.72 7.18
N ASP A 304 33.44 -10.27 8.39
CA ASP A 304 34.39 -11.29 8.85
C ASP A 304 34.06 -12.71 8.39
N THR A 305 32.77 -13.05 8.34
CA THR A 305 32.29 -14.41 8.07
C THR A 305 31.63 -14.55 6.70
N HIS A 306 31.33 -13.45 6.02
CA HIS A 306 30.64 -13.40 4.72
C HIS A 306 29.28 -14.12 4.71
N VAL A 307 28.66 -14.26 5.88
CA VAL A 307 27.30 -14.81 6.04
C VAL A 307 26.39 -13.77 6.70
N VAL A 308 25.08 -13.95 6.51
CA VAL A 308 24.07 -13.13 7.19
C VAL A 308 24.23 -13.28 8.71
N SER A 309 24.28 -12.17 9.44
CA SER A 309 24.39 -12.18 10.90
C SER A 309 23.25 -13.00 11.52
N ASP A 310 23.53 -13.81 12.54
CA ASP A 310 22.52 -14.53 13.31
C ASP A 310 21.86 -13.64 14.38
N ASP A 311 22.49 -12.51 14.72
CA ASP A 311 21.98 -11.53 15.70
C ASP A 311 20.78 -10.75 15.15
N ILE A 312 19.61 -10.97 15.78
CA ILE A 312 18.33 -10.33 15.44
C ILE A 312 18.41 -8.82 15.66
N ALA A 313 18.95 -8.37 16.80
CA ALA A 313 19.02 -6.95 17.15
C ALA A 313 19.88 -6.19 16.14
N TYR A 314 21.00 -6.80 15.73
CA TYR A 314 21.85 -6.26 14.66
C TYR A 314 21.08 -6.13 13.33
N ARG A 315 20.39 -7.18 12.88
CA ARG A 315 19.63 -7.13 11.61
C ARG A 315 18.50 -6.09 11.67
N MET A 316 17.79 -6.02 12.79
CA MET A 316 16.70 -5.05 12.97
C MET A 316 17.20 -3.62 13.05
N HIS A 317 18.37 -3.37 13.63
CA HIS A 317 19.02 -2.06 13.60
C HIS A 317 19.34 -1.64 12.15
N VAL A 318 19.90 -2.54 11.33
CA VAL A 318 20.13 -2.31 9.90
C VAL A 318 18.81 -2.00 9.18
N PHE A 319 17.75 -2.76 9.44
CA PHE A 319 16.47 -2.55 8.78
C PHE A 319 15.83 -1.22 9.19
N ARG A 320 15.86 -0.83 10.48
CA ARG A 320 15.38 0.47 10.93
C ARG A 320 16.14 1.61 10.26
N HIS A 321 17.46 1.47 10.09
CA HIS A 321 18.31 2.44 9.39
C HIS A 321 17.91 2.67 7.92
N HIS A 322 17.54 1.61 7.19
CA HIS A 322 17.24 1.69 5.76
C HIS A 322 15.77 1.93 5.44
N PHE A 323 14.85 1.51 6.31
CA PHE A 323 13.40 1.50 6.02
C PHE A 323 12.57 2.44 6.90
N VAL A 324 13.13 2.96 8.01
CA VAL A 324 12.39 3.82 8.96
C VAL A 324 13.10 5.17 9.12
N GLN A 325 14.32 5.17 9.67
CA GLN A 325 15.04 6.40 10.00
C GLN A 325 16.49 6.33 9.53
N ASN A 326 16.91 7.35 8.78
CA ASN A 326 18.30 7.48 8.33
C ASN A 326 18.86 8.85 8.75
N PRO A 327 19.87 8.89 9.65
CA PRO A 327 20.45 10.13 10.14
C PRO A 327 21.33 10.87 9.12
N GLY A 328 21.47 10.32 7.90
CA GLY A 328 22.32 10.89 6.86
C GLY A 328 23.77 10.47 6.98
N SER A 329 24.04 9.36 7.67
CA SER A 329 25.36 8.74 7.68
C SER A 329 25.73 8.21 6.28
N ILE A 330 27.02 8.22 5.97
CA ILE A 330 27.53 7.74 4.67
C ILE A 330 27.39 6.21 4.58
N GLY A 331 27.58 5.50 5.69
CA GLY A 331 27.40 4.06 5.82
C GLY A 331 26.45 3.68 6.94
N HIS A 332 26.26 2.37 7.12
CA HIS A 332 25.57 1.83 8.29
C HIS A 332 26.48 1.95 9.51
N VAL A 333 26.06 2.76 10.50
CA VAL A 333 26.77 2.96 11.76
C VAL A 333 26.13 2.05 12.81
N THR A 334 26.90 1.05 13.26
CA THR A 334 26.46 0.04 14.24
C THR A 334 26.52 0.55 15.67
N HIS A 335 27.45 1.46 15.95
CA HIS A 335 27.65 2.04 17.27
C HIS A 335 28.00 3.52 17.11
N TRP A 336 27.20 4.36 17.75
CA TRP A 336 27.46 5.78 17.86
C TRP A 336 28.23 6.02 19.16
N PRO A 337 29.30 6.83 19.16
CA PRO A 337 30.02 7.14 20.37
C PRO A 337 29.15 7.96 21.31
N ASP A 338 28.95 7.48 22.54
CA ASP A 338 28.19 8.21 23.56
C ASP A 338 28.85 9.54 23.94
N THR A 339 30.17 9.67 23.80
CA THR A 339 30.87 10.93 24.07
C THR A 339 31.96 11.14 23.05
N LEU A 340 31.95 12.32 22.44
CA LEU A 340 32.95 12.80 21.50
C LEU A 340 33.94 13.70 22.24
N THR A 341 35.23 13.47 22.06
CA THR A 341 36.28 14.41 22.44
C THR A 341 36.48 15.40 21.30
N LEU A 342 36.31 16.70 21.58
CA LEU A 342 36.41 17.74 20.57
C LEU A 342 37.89 18.09 20.35
N GLN A 343 38.35 18.00 19.10
CA GLN A 343 39.72 18.32 18.71
C GLN A 343 39.94 19.84 18.66
N PRO A 344 41.18 20.34 18.74
CA PRO A 344 41.47 21.76 18.52
C PRO A 344 40.94 22.23 17.16
N GLY A 345 40.29 23.40 17.14
CA GLY A 345 39.69 23.97 15.94
C GLY A 345 39.17 25.39 16.19
N GLN A 346 38.64 26.01 15.14
CA GLN A 346 38.06 27.34 15.20
C GLN A 346 36.70 27.28 15.89
N TRP A 347 36.49 28.08 16.93
CA TRP A 347 35.21 28.19 17.61
C TRP A 347 34.50 29.49 17.23
N SER A 348 33.20 29.41 17.02
CA SER A 348 32.35 30.60 16.95
C SER A 348 31.06 30.37 17.72
N GLU A 349 30.83 31.21 18.72
CA GLU A 349 29.57 31.25 19.45
C GLU A 349 28.60 32.19 18.73
N VAL A 350 27.36 31.74 18.52
CA VAL A 350 26.37 32.52 17.77
C VAL A 350 25.11 32.76 18.60
N ASN A 351 24.91 34.01 18.99
CA ASN A 351 23.88 34.45 19.92
C ASN A 351 22.59 34.85 19.20
N SER A 352 22.06 33.94 18.36
CA SER A 352 20.79 34.15 17.68
C SER A 352 19.93 32.89 17.72
N LYS A 353 18.64 33.06 18.06
CA LYS A 353 17.64 31.99 18.07
C LYS A 353 17.49 31.35 16.69
N LEU A 354 17.47 32.18 15.64
CA LEU A 354 17.41 31.75 14.25
C LEU A 354 18.65 32.27 13.52
N HIS A 355 19.43 31.37 12.93
CA HIS A 355 20.61 31.76 12.17
C HIS A 355 20.89 30.78 11.04
N ARG A 356 21.36 31.34 9.92
CA ARG A 356 21.83 30.59 8.78
C ARG A 356 23.32 30.86 8.63
N TRP A 357 24.11 29.81 8.81
CA TRP A 357 25.55 29.84 8.59
C TRP A 357 25.88 29.13 7.29
N ARG A 358 26.73 29.76 6.46
CA ARG A 358 27.13 29.22 5.17
C ARG A 358 28.56 29.58 4.84
N LYS A 359 29.31 28.62 4.30
CA LYS A 359 30.59 28.84 3.65
C LYS A 359 30.72 27.95 2.42
N ASP A 360 31.31 28.49 1.35
CA ASP A 360 31.57 27.70 0.13
C ASP A 360 32.67 26.66 0.33
N LYS A 361 33.62 26.95 1.22
CA LYS A 361 34.64 26.03 1.70
C LYS A 361 34.95 26.30 3.17
N VAL A 362 35.40 25.27 3.88
CA VAL A 362 35.81 25.34 5.27
C VAL A 362 37.24 24.83 5.34
N ASP A 363 38.19 25.73 5.60
CA ASP A 363 39.62 25.41 5.52
C ASP A 363 40.12 24.59 6.72
N GLU A 364 39.51 24.77 7.90
CA GLU A 364 39.88 24.07 9.14
C GLU A 364 38.65 23.65 9.96
N MET A 365 38.84 22.70 10.88
CA MET A 365 37.80 22.21 11.77
C MET A 365 37.14 23.38 12.51
N THR A 366 35.83 23.56 12.31
CA THR A 366 35.07 24.67 12.89
C THR A 366 33.95 24.13 13.78
N TYR A 367 33.79 24.71 14.97
CA TYR A 367 32.70 24.42 15.90
C TYR A 367 31.79 25.62 16.05
N LEU A 368 30.50 25.43 15.72
CA LEU A 368 29.48 26.45 15.94
C LEU A 368 28.77 26.11 17.26
N SER A 369 28.88 27.00 18.24
CA SER A 369 28.28 26.83 19.57
C SER A 369 27.01 27.66 19.69
N ILE A 370 25.91 27.01 20.07
CA ILE A 370 24.60 27.61 20.30
C ILE A 370 24.32 27.58 21.81
N PRO A 371 24.43 28.71 22.52
CA PRO A 371 24.21 28.78 23.96
C PRO A 371 22.71 28.79 24.29
N ILE A 372 22.16 27.65 24.68
CA ILE A 372 20.72 27.49 24.97
C ILE A 372 20.31 28.37 26.16
N GLY A 373 21.15 28.45 27.19
CA GLY A 373 20.88 29.22 28.40
C GLY A 373 20.83 30.74 28.21
N LEU A 374 21.26 31.28 27.07
CA LEU A 374 21.10 32.71 26.75
C LEU A 374 19.70 33.06 26.23
N PHE A 375 18.89 32.07 25.90
CA PHE A 375 17.60 32.28 25.28
C PHE A 375 16.48 32.09 26.30
N ASP A 376 15.89 33.18 26.75
CA ASP A 376 14.68 33.11 27.58
C ASP A 376 13.51 32.52 26.77
N ASP A 377 12.66 31.75 27.46
CA ASP A 377 11.37 31.26 26.97
C ASP A 377 11.46 30.36 25.71
N VAL A 378 12.38 29.39 25.73
CA VAL A 378 12.54 28.37 24.67
C VAL A 378 12.50 26.98 25.26
N ASP A 379 11.98 26.02 24.50
CA ASP A 379 11.86 24.62 24.91
C ASP A 379 12.19 23.62 23.78
N HIS A 380 12.39 24.08 22.55
CA HIS A 380 12.73 23.23 21.41
C HIS A 380 13.84 23.86 20.56
N ALA A 381 14.59 23.00 19.88
CA ALA A 381 15.57 23.41 18.88
C ALA A 381 15.48 22.53 17.63
N MET A 382 15.73 23.13 16.47
CA MET A 382 15.98 22.44 15.22
C MET A 382 17.36 22.81 14.73
N VAL A 383 18.13 21.83 14.27
CA VAL A 383 19.38 22.04 13.53
C VAL A 383 19.31 21.27 12.22
N GLN A 384 19.55 21.94 11.11
CA GLN A 384 19.58 21.38 9.77
C GLN A 384 20.94 21.64 9.14
N SER A 385 21.50 20.64 8.46
CA SER A 385 22.77 20.79 7.75
C SER A 385 22.91 19.84 6.56
N ASN A 386 23.83 20.13 5.66
CA ASN A 386 24.30 19.24 4.59
C ASN A 386 25.68 18.60 4.86
N ILE A 387 26.18 18.66 6.11
CA ILE A 387 27.49 18.11 6.50
C ILE A 387 27.53 16.59 6.25
N MET A 388 28.54 16.15 5.50
CA MET A 388 28.76 14.75 5.12
C MET A 388 29.56 13.95 6.14
N HIS A 389 29.43 14.27 7.43
CA HIS A 389 30.06 13.55 8.53
C HIS A 389 28.99 12.86 9.38
N ASP A 390 29.30 11.68 9.91
CA ASP A 390 28.35 10.89 10.69
C ASP A 390 28.03 11.62 12.00
N SER A 391 29.05 12.00 12.77
CA SER A 391 28.94 12.80 14.00
C SER A 391 29.09 14.30 13.70
N TRP A 392 27.98 15.00 13.46
CA TRP A 392 27.98 16.40 13.00
C TRP A 392 27.31 17.36 13.99
N VAL A 393 26.57 16.84 14.96
CA VAL A 393 25.91 17.65 15.99
C VAL A 393 25.92 16.91 17.32
N CYS A 394 26.27 17.63 18.38
CA CYS A 394 26.34 17.10 19.73
C CYS A 394 25.86 18.13 20.75
N VAL A 395 25.63 17.69 21.99
CA VAL A 395 25.21 18.53 23.12
C VAL A 395 26.24 18.47 24.24
N CYS A 396 26.49 19.58 24.93
CA CYS A 396 27.44 19.63 26.05
C CYS A 396 26.98 20.53 27.20
N GLU A 397 27.49 20.20 28.38
CA GLU A 397 27.44 21.02 29.59
C GLU A 397 28.79 21.76 29.70
N ARG A 398 28.82 23.04 29.30
CA ARG A 398 29.97 23.92 29.51
C ARG A 398 30.07 24.28 30.99
N LYS A 399 31.19 23.94 31.64
CA LYS A 399 31.44 24.27 33.05
C LYS A 399 31.88 25.72 33.23
N GLU A 400 31.67 26.25 34.43
CA GLU A 400 32.08 27.60 34.80
C GLU A 400 33.61 27.75 34.72
N GLY A 401 34.10 28.69 33.89
CA GLY A 401 35.52 28.91 33.63
C GLY A 401 36.09 28.27 32.36
N GLU A 402 35.34 27.43 31.65
CA GLU A 402 35.71 26.91 30.33
C GLU A 402 35.27 27.88 29.22
N GLU A 403 36.16 28.23 28.29
CA GLU A 403 35.78 29.05 27.12
C GLU A 403 34.88 28.25 26.15
N HIS A 404 35.21 26.98 25.92
CA HIS A 404 34.52 26.08 24.99
C HIS A 404 34.38 24.66 25.57
N CYS A 405 33.42 23.89 25.07
CA CYS A 405 33.25 22.50 25.48
C CYS A 405 34.44 21.65 25.03
N THR A 406 34.93 20.78 25.91
CA THR A 406 36.03 19.83 25.63
C THR A 406 35.50 18.46 25.17
N SER A 407 34.32 18.08 25.65
CA SER A 407 33.61 16.85 25.25
C SER A 407 32.12 17.12 25.07
N CYS A 408 31.45 16.35 24.22
CA CYS A 408 30.01 16.44 24.00
C CYS A 408 29.36 15.08 23.73
N HIS A 409 28.07 14.94 24.01
CA HIS A 409 27.27 13.77 23.71
C HIS A 409 26.73 13.84 22.27
N ASP A 410 27.05 12.84 21.43
CA ASP A 410 26.64 12.82 20.03
C ASP A 410 25.13 12.57 19.91
N ILE A 411 24.43 13.48 19.25
CA ILE A 411 22.97 13.35 19.01
C ILE A 411 22.67 13.20 17.52
N SER A 412 23.69 13.04 16.68
CA SER A 412 23.56 12.94 15.22
C SER A 412 22.69 11.75 14.80
N PHE A 413 22.64 10.68 15.61
CA PHE A 413 21.85 9.48 15.36
C PHE A 413 20.33 9.73 15.37
N THR A 414 19.87 10.78 16.05
CA THR A 414 18.45 11.19 16.09
C THR A 414 18.00 11.91 14.82
N GLY A 415 18.94 12.19 13.91
CA GLY A 415 18.69 12.95 12.69
C GLY A 415 17.83 12.20 11.68
N ASN A 416 17.33 12.97 10.72
CA ASN A 416 16.60 12.48 9.56
C ASN A 416 17.08 13.19 8.29
N VAL A 417 17.37 12.43 7.24
CA VAL A 417 17.60 12.99 5.90
C VAL A 417 16.34 13.63 5.36
N LEU A 418 16.51 14.73 4.62
CA LEU A 418 15.45 15.46 3.95
C LEU A 418 15.64 15.43 2.42
N PRO A 419 14.56 15.34 1.64
CA PRO A 419 14.64 15.52 0.21
C PRO A 419 14.95 16.97 -0.18
N PRO A 420 15.51 17.19 -1.38
CA PRO A 420 15.88 16.17 -2.36
C PRO A 420 17.24 15.54 -2.02
N LEU A 421 17.45 14.29 -2.48
CA LEU A 421 18.64 13.50 -2.10
C LEU A 421 19.96 14.20 -2.43
N TYR A 422 20.04 14.93 -3.54
CA TYR A 422 21.25 15.64 -3.95
C TYR A 422 21.67 16.78 -3.01
N SER A 423 20.75 17.28 -2.18
CA SER A 423 21.04 18.36 -1.22
C SER A 423 21.84 17.87 -0.01
N ASN A 424 21.83 16.55 0.24
CA ASN A 424 22.37 15.91 1.45
C ASN A 424 21.87 16.55 2.76
N LYS A 425 20.74 17.27 2.72
CA LYS A 425 20.19 17.92 3.90
C LYS A 425 19.69 16.86 4.90
N LYS A 426 19.99 17.10 6.17
CA LYS A 426 19.51 16.35 7.31
C LYS A 426 19.11 17.31 8.42
N VAL A 427 18.21 16.87 9.28
CA VAL A 427 17.64 17.66 10.36
C VAL A 427 17.60 16.86 11.65
N VAL A 428 17.89 17.54 12.76
CA VAL A 428 17.68 17.05 14.13
C VAL A 428 16.70 18.01 14.82
N HIS A 429 15.72 17.43 15.50
CA HIS A 429 14.79 18.16 16.38
C HIS A 429 15.05 17.74 17.82
N LEU A 430 15.10 18.71 18.71
CA LEU A 430 15.40 18.52 20.13
C LEU A 430 14.25 19.09 20.97
N ASP A 431 13.82 18.32 21.96
CA ASP A 431 13.02 18.79 23.09
C ASP A 431 13.99 19.13 24.22
N LEU A 432 14.17 20.41 24.49
CA LEU A 432 15.13 20.91 25.48
C LEU A 432 14.65 20.67 26.91
N ASN A 433 13.37 20.31 27.11
CA ASN A 433 12.80 19.97 28.40
C ASN A 433 12.84 18.46 28.69
N ALA A 434 13.30 17.63 27.75
CA ALA A 434 13.50 16.21 27.99
C ALA A 434 14.51 15.98 29.12
N GLU A 435 14.34 14.91 29.90
CA GLU A 435 15.17 14.64 31.09
C GLU A 435 16.68 14.64 30.77
N ASP A 436 17.06 14.05 29.65
CA ASP A 436 18.46 13.97 29.17
C ASP A 436 19.05 15.33 28.75
N MET A 437 18.21 16.33 28.51
CA MET A 437 18.59 17.67 28.03
C MET A 437 18.62 18.73 29.13
N LEU A 438 18.12 18.43 30.34
CA LEU A 438 18.01 19.39 31.45
C LEU A 438 19.37 19.96 31.92
N ARG A 439 20.47 19.24 31.68
CA ARG A 439 21.84 19.66 32.04
C ARG A 439 22.62 20.26 30.88
N VAL A 440 22.05 20.26 29.68
CA VAL A 440 22.73 20.75 28.48
C VAL A 440 22.70 22.27 28.47
N THR A 441 23.87 22.89 28.29
CA THR A 441 23.97 24.35 28.16
C THR A 441 24.20 24.80 26.73
N HIS A 442 24.82 23.97 25.88
CA HIS A 442 25.14 24.30 24.50
C HIS A 442 24.84 23.15 23.53
N ILE A 443 24.38 23.52 22.33
CA ILE A 443 24.38 22.64 21.14
C ILE A 443 25.62 23.01 20.33
N VAL A 444 26.41 22.01 19.94
CA VAL A 444 27.64 22.20 19.16
C VAL A 444 27.48 21.52 17.81
N VAL A 445 27.59 22.31 16.74
CA VAL A 445 27.64 21.80 15.37
C VAL A 445 29.10 21.65 14.96
N ILE A 446 29.47 20.42 14.59
CA ILE A 446 30.82 20.01 14.24
C ILE A 446 30.96 20.12 12.72
N VAL A 447 31.81 21.04 12.25
CA VAL A 447 32.04 21.29 10.82
C VAL A 447 33.47 20.91 10.43
N PRO A 448 33.67 19.71 9.85
CA PRO A 448 34.99 19.32 9.34
C PRO A 448 35.45 20.20 8.19
N ALA A 449 36.77 20.26 7.99
CA ALA A 449 37.36 20.90 6.82
C ALA A 449 36.85 20.24 5.52
N THR A 450 36.41 21.04 4.56
CA THR A 450 35.80 20.55 3.32
C THR A 450 35.88 21.60 2.20
N GLU A 451 36.13 21.12 0.99
CA GLU A 451 36.07 21.90 -0.25
C GLU A 451 34.63 22.05 -0.79
N LYS A 452 33.68 21.34 -0.18
CA LYS A 452 32.26 21.45 -0.52
C LYS A 452 31.60 22.52 0.33
N GLN A 453 30.63 23.20 -0.27
CA GLN A 453 29.79 24.15 0.42
C GLN A 453 29.04 23.52 1.58
N VAL A 454 29.09 24.19 2.73
CA VAL A 454 28.38 23.82 3.94
C VAL A 454 27.31 24.85 4.25
N GLU A 455 26.11 24.38 4.51
CA GLU A 455 24.96 25.16 4.95
C GLU A 455 24.46 24.59 6.27
N ILE A 456 24.25 25.46 7.26
CA ILE A 456 23.69 25.12 8.56
C ILE A 456 22.59 26.13 8.86
N LEU A 457 21.43 25.63 9.26
CA LEU A 457 20.29 26.42 9.70
C LEU A 457 19.85 25.90 11.06
N TRP A 458 19.81 26.76 12.06
CA TRP A 458 19.18 26.40 13.34
C TRP A 458 18.10 27.39 13.71
N ASP A 459 17.12 26.89 14.45
CA ASP A 459 16.00 27.64 14.99
C ASP A 459 15.70 27.12 16.41
N VAL A 460 15.84 27.99 17.40
CA VAL A 460 15.53 27.73 18.81
C VAL A 460 14.25 28.49 19.15
N TYR A 461 13.21 27.76 19.54
CA TYR A 461 11.86 28.27 19.61
C TYR A 461 11.07 27.70 20.77
N ARG A 462 9.85 28.25 20.95
CA ARG A 462 8.87 27.79 21.93
C ARG A 462 7.79 26.95 21.26
N ARG A 463 7.44 25.83 21.88
CA ARG A 463 6.51 24.82 21.38
C ARG A 463 5.14 25.39 21.03
N ASP A 464 4.57 26.21 21.89
CA ASP A 464 3.23 26.81 21.73
C ASP A 464 3.08 27.63 20.44
N LYS A 465 4.16 28.24 19.94
CA LYS A 465 4.15 29.07 18.72
C LYS A 465 4.38 28.27 17.44
N ARG A 466 4.96 27.06 17.51
CA ARG A 466 5.37 26.28 16.34
C ARG A 466 4.66 24.94 16.21
N HIS A 467 4.21 24.36 17.32
CA HIS A 467 3.49 23.09 17.36
C HIS A 467 2.00 23.40 17.46
N LEU A 468 1.40 23.56 16.30
CA LEU A 468 0.00 23.91 16.14
C LEU A 468 -0.84 22.65 16.07
N SER A 469 -2.12 22.78 16.38
CA SER A 469 -3.07 21.70 16.25
C SER A 469 -4.39 22.18 15.66
N ASN A 470 -4.92 21.42 14.72
CA ASN A 470 -6.22 21.67 14.12
C ASN A 470 -7.07 20.41 14.13
N THR A 471 -8.35 20.58 14.44
CA THR A 471 -9.33 19.50 14.36
C THR A 471 -10.02 19.52 13.02
N VAL A 472 -9.93 18.40 12.31
CA VAL A 472 -10.59 18.22 11.02
C VAL A 472 -12.10 17.96 11.25
N PRO A 473 -12.99 18.55 10.42
CA PRO A 473 -14.43 18.30 10.46
C PRO A 473 -14.81 16.81 10.46
N GLY A 474 -16.02 16.53 10.95
CA GLY A 474 -16.60 15.18 10.85
C GLY A 474 -16.79 14.75 9.39
N LEU A 475 -16.91 13.44 9.11
CA LEU A 475 -17.10 12.96 7.73
C LEU A 475 -18.39 13.53 7.09
N MET A 476 -19.49 13.59 7.83
CA MET A 476 -20.75 14.15 7.33
C MET A 476 -20.61 15.66 7.07
N GLU A 477 -20.03 16.39 8.02
CA GLU A 477 -19.75 17.81 7.86
C GLU A 477 -18.89 18.06 6.62
N THR A 478 -17.81 17.28 6.44
CA THR A 478 -16.92 17.33 5.27
C THR A 478 -17.67 17.11 3.95
N MET A 479 -18.65 16.19 3.93
CA MET A 479 -19.45 15.91 2.73
C MET A 479 -20.44 17.03 2.40
N PHE A 480 -20.99 17.71 3.42
CA PHE A 480 -21.98 18.78 3.25
C PHE A 480 -21.38 20.18 3.13
N SER A 481 -20.14 20.40 3.60
CA SER A 481 -19.46 21.70 3.59
C SER A 481 -18.69 21.97 2.29
N TYR A 482 -18.72 21.09 1.29
CA TYR A 482 -18.08 21.35 0.00
C TYR A 482 -18.66 22.62 -0.68
N PRO A 483 -17.84 23.55 -1.23
CA PRO A 483 -16.38 23.50 -1.44
C PRO A 483 -15.55 24.28 -0.40
N GLU A 484 -15.98 24.35 0.85
CA GLU A 484 -15.28 25.12 1.88
C GLU A 484 -13.93 24.47 2.30
N SER A 485 -12.93 25.32 2.55
CA SER A 485 -11.65 24.91 3.13
C SER A 485 -11.86 24.66 4.63
N ILE A 486 -11.16 23.68 5.21
CA ILE A 486 -11.22 23.49 6.68
C ILE A 486 -10.73 24.75 7.40
N THR A 487 -9.78 25.47 6.81
CA THR A 487 -9.21 26.69 7.37
C THR A 487 -10.04 27.96 7.10
N LYS A 488 -11.18 27.88 6.40
CA LYS A 488 -12.10 29.01 6.26
C LYS A 488 -12.91 29.16 7.54
N GLY A 489 -12.36 29.90 8.50
CA GLY A 489 -12.93 30.15 9.83
C GLY A 489 -11.96 29.84 10.95
N THR A 490 -11.04 28.89 10.73
CA THR A 490 -9.87 28.60 11.56
C THR A 490 -8.62 28.95 10.78
N LEU A 491 -8.08 30.14 11.05
CA LEU A 491 -6.80 30.69 10.58
C LEU A 491 -6.23 30.01 9.33
N ILE A 492 -6.37 30.67 8.17
CA ILE A 492 -5.28 30.62 7.19
C ILE A 492 -3.99 30.79 8.00
N LEU A 493 -3.15 29.76 8.05
CA LEU A 493 -1.92 29.82 8.82
C LEU A 493 -0.95 30.67 8.03
N ASP A 494 -1.00 31.97 8.28
CA ASP A 494 0.00 32.93 7.82
C ASP A 494 1.25 32.71 8.67
N LEU A 495 2.18 31.97 8.10
CA LEU A 495 3.47 31.69 8.69
C LEU A 495 4.36 32.90 8.40
N GLY A 496 4.68 33.66 9.46
CA GLY A 496 5.50 34.86 9.37
C GLY A 496 6.90 34.59 8.82
N THR A 497 7.60 35.67 8.49
CA THR A 497 9.05 35.59 8.26
C THR A 497 9.75 35.22 9.57
N ASP A 498 10.97 34.67 9.50
CA ASP A 498 11.80 34.36 10.67
C ASP A 498 11.32 33.12 11.48
N ALA A 499 10.95 32.05 10.77
CA ALA A 499 10.72 30.71 11.32
C ALA A 499 11.20 29.65 10.33
N ALA A 500 11.98 28.66 10.79
CA ALA A 500 12.46 27.56 9.96
C ALA A 500 11.56 26.32 10.03
N PHE A 501 10.70 26.22 11.05
CA PHE A 501 9.94 25.01 11.30
C PHE A 501 8.56 25.23 11.93
N TYR A 502 7.59 24.45 11.45
CA TYR A 502 6.29 24.27 12.09
C TYR A 502 5.90 22.79 12.10
N ARG A 503 5.21 22.37 13.15
CA ARG A 503 4.55 21.06 13.27
C ARG A 503 3.06 21.28 13.43
N LEU A 504 2.25 20.74 12.54
CA LEU A 504 0.79 20.83 12.62
C LEU A 504 0.19 19.45 12.85
N LYS A 505 -0.45 19.26 14.01
CA LYS A 505 -1.21 18.06 14.35
C LYS A 505 -2.63 18.14 13.80
N LEU A 506 -3.07 17.09 13.11
CA LEU A 506 -4.41 17.00 12.54
C LEU A 506 -5.24 15.98 13.32
N TYR A 507 -6.13 16.47 14.17
CA TYR A 507 -7.07 15.64 14.91
C TYR A 507 -8.24 15.19 14.04
N ASN A 508 -8.88 14.08 14.44
CA ASN A 508 -10.06 13.51 13.76
C ASN A 508 -9.79 13.02 12.32
N MET A 509 -8.54 12.67 11.99
CA MET A 509 -8.17 11.98 10.75
C MET A 509 -8.38 10.46 10.88
N ASN A 510 -9.64 10.06 11.07
CA ASN A 510 -10.06 8.69 11.41
C ASN A 510 -10.88 8.01 10.29
N ASN A 511 -10.78 8.49 9.05
CA ASN A 511 -11.53 7.92 7.94
C ASN A 511 -10.81 8.11 6.60
N VAL A 512 -10.71 7.05 5.81
CA VAL A 512 -10.02 7.05 4.51
C VAL A 512 -10.67 7.95 3.44
N LEU A 513 -11.94 8.34 3.62
CA LEU A 513 -12.62 9.27 2.72
C LEU A 513 -12.34 10.74 3.05
N LYS A 514 -11.68 11.03 4.19
CA LYS A 514 -11.24 12.39 4.51
C LYS A 514 -9.95 12.70 3.76
N VAL A 515 -10.09 13.27 2.56
CA VAL A 515 -8.96 13.57 1.67
C VAL A 515 -8.75 15.07 1.55
N TYR A 516 -7.56 15.53 1.93
CA TYR A 516 -7.21 16.95 1.88
C TYR A 516 -5.98 17.19 1.03
N THR A 517 -5.87 18.39 0.47
CA THR A 517 -4.64 18.87 -0.15
C THR A 517 -4.06 19.99 0.71
N VAL A 518 -2.84 19.78 1.18
CA VAL A 518 -2.01 20.83 1.77
C VAL A 518 -1.50 21.69 0.62
N GLN A 519 -1.82 22.98 0.65
CA GLN A 519 -1.28 23.96 -0.28
C GLN A 519 -0.38 24.91 0.49
N LEU A 520 0.92 24.86 0.20
CA LEU A 520 1.91 25.81 0.70
C LEU A 520 2.06 26.92 -0.33
N HIS A 521 1.44 28.06 -0.08
CA HIS A 521 1.54 29.26 -0.91
C HIS A 521 2.67 30.14 -0.42
N THR A 522 3.62 30.46 -1.29
CA THR A 522 4.70 31.41 -0.96
C THR A 522 4.24 32.83 -1.27
N ALA A 523 4.21 33.70 -0.27
CA ALA A 523 3.63 35.04 -0.39
C ALA A 523 4.67 36.10 -0.73
N LYS A 524 5.73 36.24 0.08
CA LYS A 524 6.84 37.17 -0.15
C LYS A 524 8.16 36.52 0.24
N CYS A 525 9.17 36.65 -0.60
CA CYS A 525 10.53 36.21 -0.31
C CYS A 525 11.48 37.41 -0.42
N ARG A 526 12.56 37.42 0.38
CA ARG A 526 13.67 38.37 0.18
C ARG A 526 14.31 38.11 -1.20
N GLU A 527 14.91 39.12 -1.82
CA GLU A 527 15.53 38.96 -3.15
C GLU A 527 16.55 37.80 -3.11
N PRO A 528 16.42 36.81 -4.01
CA PRO A 528 17.33 35.67 -4.01
C PRO A 528 18.73 36.15 -4.42
N LYS A 529 19.76 35.70 -3.69
CA LYS A 529 21.04 35.48 -4.38
C LYS A 529 20.94 34.17 -5.16
N PRO A 530 21.49 34.07 -6.38
CA PRO A 530 21.30 32.93 -7.28
C PRO A 530 21.56 31.55 -6.66
N ASP A 531 22.43 31.48 -5.64
CA ASP A 531 22.83 30.25 -4.98
C ASP A 531 22.30 30.10 -3.54
N ASP A 532 21.49 31.05 -3.02
CA ASP A 532 21.24 31.19 -1.57
C ASP A 532 20.19 30.27 -0.94
N HIS A 533 19.31 29.69 -1.75
CA HIS A 533 18.08 29.09 -1.21
C HIS A 533 17.79 27.72 -1.79
N ALA A 534 17.93 26.70 -0.93
CA ALA A 534 17.61 25.34 -1.29
C ALA A 534 16.12 25.01 -1.18
N GLY A 535 15.23 25.93 -0.81
CA GLY A 535 13.78 25.71 -0.77
C GLY A 535 13.25 25.11 0.54
N SER A 536 11.98 24.69 0.52
CA SER A 536 11.22 24.17 1.67
C SER A 536 10.82 22.72 1.46
N VAL A 537 10.59 21.99 2.56
CA VAL A 537 10.11 20.60 2.55
C VAL A 537 8.84 20.48 3.38
N ILE A 538 7.79 19.94 2.77
CA ILE A 538 6.58 19.49 3.44
C ILE A 538 6.72 17.98 3.66
N ARG A 539 6.60 17.53 4.91
CA ARG A 539 6.54 16.11 5.27
C ARG A 539 5.20 15.84 5.96
N LEU A 540 4.41 14.95 5.37
CA LEU A 540 3.28 14.30 6.02
C LEU A 540 3.81 13.08 6.77
N HIS A 541 3.51 12.97 8.06
CA HIS A 541 3.89 11.84 8.91
C HIS A 541 2.63 11.09 9.35
N ILE A 542 2.63 9.78 9.13
CA ILE A 542 1.56 8.86 9.49
C ILE A 542 2.19 7.75 10.34
N PRO A 543 2.10 7.83 11.68
CA PRO A 543 2.95 7.06 12.58
C PRO A 543 2.64 5.55 12.60
N TRP A 544 1.36 5.17 12.50
CA TRP A 544 0.94 3.78 12.70
C TRP A 544 1.34 2.80 11.59
N ASN A 545 1.80 3.26 10.43
CA ASN A 545 2.22 2.37 9.34
C ASN A 545 3.44 2.88 8.54
N ASN A 546 4.18 3.86 9.08
CA ASN A 546 5.30 4.48 8.38
C ASN A 546 4.92 4.85 6.92
N GLU A 547 3.87 5.67 6.75
CA GLU A 547 3.33 6.09 5.44
C GLU A 547 3.69 7.55 5.10
N ASP A 548 4.83 8.02 5.59
CA ASP A 548 5.27 9.39 5.38
C ASP A 548 5.32 9.75 3.89
N SER A 549 5.00 10.99 3.57
CA SER A 549 5.05 11.52 2.21
C SER A 549 5.73 12.88 2.21
N TYR A 550 6.59 13.11 1.21
CA TYR A 550 7.43 14.29 1.15
C TYR A 550 7.19 15.08 -0.13
N ARG A 551 7.12 16.41 0.01
CA ARG A 551 7.11 17.35 -1.11
C ARG A 551 8.17 18.41 -0.92
N PHE A 552 9.13 18.43 -1.84
CA PHE A 552 10.06 19.54 -1.98
C PHE A 552 9.39 20.70 -2.73
N VAL A 553 9.60 21.91 -2.24
CA VAL A 553 9.09 23.17 -2.82
C VAL A 553 10.28 24.08 -3.05
N GLY A 554 10.56 24.41 -4.31
CA GLY A 554 11.67 25.29 -4.67
C GLY A 554 11.52 26.69 -4.07
N TYR A 555 12.61 27.44 -4.01
CA TYR A 555 12.57 28.81 -3.50
C TYR A 555 11.58 29.68 -4.27
N SER A 556 10.77 30.48 -3.57
CA SER A 556 9.72 31.32 -4.15
C SER A 556 8.64 30.56 -4.94
N GLN A 557 8.62 29.22 -4.89
CA GLN A 557 7.57 28.41 -5.52
C GLN A 557 6.50 28.03 -4.50
N SER A 558 5.31 27.69 -4.98
CA SER A 558 4.24 27.09 -4.17
C SER A 558 4.17 25.60 -4.46
N GLY A 559 3.77 24.81 -3.47
CA GLY A 559 3.72 23.35 -3.58
C GLY A 559 2.47 22.77 -2.95
N ASN A 560 2.01 21.65 -3.50
CA ASN A 560 0.86 20.91 -2.99
C ASN A 560 1.28 19.51 -2.57
N LEU A 561 0.70 19.01 -1.48
CA LEU A 561 0.85 17.63 -1.00
C LEU A 561 -0.54 17.09 -0.67
N SER A 562 -0.90 15.94 -1.21
CA SER A 562 -2.17 15.29 -0.85
C SER A 562 -2.03 14.50 0.45
N ILE A 563 -3.09 14.53 1.27
CA ILE A 563 -3.26 13.73 2.48
C ILE A 563 -4.32 12.70 2.17
N ARG A 564 -3.87 11.47 1.88
CA ARG A 564 -4.72 10.31 1.61
C ARG A 564 -4.29 9.13 2.47
N LEU A 565 -5.08 8.86 3.50
CA LEU A 565 -4.84 7.71 4.37
C LEU A 565 -5.03 6.39 3.59
N GLN A 566 -4.06 5.47 3.69
CA GLN A 566 -4.20 4.10 3.17
C GLN A 566 -4.67 3.12 4.26
N ASN A 567 -4.52 3.51 5.52
CA ASN A 567 -5.08 2.87 6.68
C ASN A 567 -5.50 3.93 7.71
N VAL A 568 -6.46 3.61 8.58
CA VAL A 568 -6.84 4.49 9.69
C VAL A 568 -5.94 4.21 10.92
N PRO A 569 -5.88 5.12 11.90
CA PRO A 569 -5.22 4.83 13.17
C PRO A 569 -5.78 3.53 13.77
N PRO A 570 -4.93 2.65 14.34
CA PRO A 570 -5.41 1.48 15.04
C PRO A 570 -6.34 1.90 16.18
N ASP A 571 -7.44 1.17 16.36
CA ASP A 571 -8.25 1.33 17.58
C ASP A 571 -7.34 1.07 18.80
N PRO A 572 -7.43 1.87 19.87
CA PRO A 572 -6.58 1.66 21.04
C PRO A 572 -6.73 0.21 21.53
N ILE A 573 -5.58 -0.43 21.72
CA ILE A 573 -5.49 -1.83 22.16
C ILE A 573 -6.29 -1.96 23.46
N ILE A 574 -7.41 -2.68 23.40
CA ILE A 574 -8.12 -3.11 24.60
C ILE A 574 -7.19 -4.08 25.31
N ASN A 575 -6.64 -3.66 26.44
CA ASN A 575 -5.81 -4.52 27.27
C ASN A 575 -6.74 -5.56 27.92
N ILE A 576 -6.90 -6.73 27.29
CA ILE A 576 -7.83 -7.80 27.71
C ILE A 576 -7.55 -8.28 29.15
N GLN A 577 -6.35 -7.99 29.69
CA GLN A 577 -5.98 -8.34 31.05
C GLN A 577 -6.54 -7.40 32.14
N SER A 578 -6.86 -6.14 31.83
CA SER A 578 -7.30 -5.18 32.85
C SER A 578 -8.82 -4.99 32.94
N GLY A 579 -9.59 -5.47 31.96
CA GLY A 579 -11.07 -5.38 31.98
C GLY A 579 -11.63 -3.95 32.03
N GLU A 580 -10.80 -2.92 31.86
CA GLU A 580 -11.22 -1.52 31.89
C GLU A 580 -11.68 -1.05 30.51
N TYR A 581 -12.97 -0.72 30.44
CA TYR A 581 -13.63 -0.16 29.27
C TYR A 581 -13.60 1.37 29.38
N SER A 582 -12.67 2.03 28.67
CA SER A 582 -12.73 3.48 28.48
C SER A 582 -13.34 3.79 27.11
N TRP A 583 -14.34 4.66 27.08
CA TRP A 583 -15.05 5.09 25.86
C TRP A 583 -14.52 6.43 25.33
N ASP A 584 -13.46 6.97 25.92
CA ASP A 584 -12.76 8.18 25.47
C ASP A 584 -11.50 7.78 24.69
N THR A 585 -11.69 7.23 23.48
CA THR A 585 -10.64 6.48 22.76
C THR A 585 -10.00 7.21 21.58
N ALA A 586 -10.25 8.50 21.40
CA ALA A 586 -9.47 9.34 20.48
C ALA A 586 -8.24 9.99 21.14
N SER A 587 -8.08 9.83 22.46
CA SER A 587 -6.98 10.41 23.26
C SER A 587 -5.99 9.37 23.82
N ALA A 588 -6.25 8.07 23.65
CA ALA A 588 -5.44 7.01 24.28
C ALA A 588 -4.21 6.58 23.46
N THR A 589 -4.22 6.78 22.14
CA THR A 589 -3.01 6.70 21.31
C THR A 589 -2.55 8.12 21.00
N ASN A 590 -1.32 8.49 21.37
CA ASN A 590 -0.70 9.78 21.01
C ASN A 590 -0.46 9.95 19.48
N ASP A 591 -0.95 9.00 18.69
CA ASP A 591 -0.73 8.87 17.26
C ASP A 591 -1.75 9.70 16.47
N HIS A 592 -1.27 10.81 15.93
CA HIS A 592 -2.04 11.69 15.08
C HIS A 592 -1.34 11.85 13.74
N VAL A 593 -2.09 12.24 12.71
CA VAL A 593 -1.48 12.68 11.45
C VAL A 593 -0.79 14.01 11.69
N GLU A 594 0.47 14.12 11.29
CA GLU A 594 1.27 15.31 11.53
C GLU A 594 1.87 15.86 10.23
N LEU A 595 1.87 17.18 10.10
CA LEU A 595 2.54 17.90 9.02
C LEU A 595 3.76 18.62 9.58
N TYR A 596 4.93 18.24 9.09
CA TYR A 596 6.21 18.88 9.36
C TYR A 596 6.52 19.82 8.20
N LEU A 597 6.66 21.10 8.51
CA LEU A 597 6.95 22.15 7.53
C LEU A 597 8.35 22.69 7.80
N HIS A 598 9.33 22.24 7.03
CA HIS A 598 10.68 22.80 7.04
C HIS A 598 10.75 23.91 6.00
N LEU A 599 10.88 25.15 6.45
CA LEU A 599 10.66 26.34 5.63
C LEU A 599 11.95 27.14 5.46
N ASP A 600 12.06 27.89 4.37
CA ASP A 600 13.09 28.91 4.26
C ASP A 600 12.66 30.17 5.05
N PRO A 601 13.36 30.56 6.14
CA PRO A 601 12.99 31.72 6.94
C PRO A 601 13.03 33.06 6.19
N SER A 602 13.62 33.10 4.99
CA SER A 602 13.67 34.28 4.11
C SER A 602 12.35 34.57 3.40
N CYS A 603 11.38 33.65 3.49
CA CYS A 603 10.07 33.74 2.86
C CYS A 603 8.95 33.71 3.90
N SER A 604 7.82 34.35 3.57
CA SER A 604 6.55 34.16 4.26
C SER A 604 5.66 33.18 3.51
N TYR A 605 4.97 32.33 4.27
CA TYR A 605 4.16 31.25 3.73
C TYR A 605 2.73 31.31 4.23
N LYS A 606 1.84 30.77 3.42
CA LYS A 606 0.44 30.59 3.74
C LYS A 606 0.07 29.13 3.51
N VAL A 607 -0.33 28.44 4.58
CA VAL A 607 -0.75 27.03 4.51
C VAL A 607 -2.27 26.94 4.47
N THR A 608 -2.79 26.25 3.47
CA THR A 608 -4.23 25.98 3.31
C THR A 608 -4.48 24.48 3.24
N LEU A 609 -5.45 23.99 4.01
CA LEU A 609 -5.94 22.61 3.96
C LEU A 609 -7.29 22.57 3.25
N ALA A 610 -7.26 22.25 1.96
CA ALA A 610 -8.46 22.22 1.12
C ALA A 610 -9.00 20.79 0.96
N LEU A 611 -10.32 20.61 0.98
CA LEU A 611 -10.95 19.31 0.69
C LEU A 611 -10.74 18.94 -0.78
N SER A 612 -10.22 17.74 -1.04
CA SER A 612 -10.06 17.22 -2.40
C SER A 612 -11.20 16.28 -2.77
N PHE A 613 -12.32 16.85 -3.23
CA PHE A 613 -13.53 16.07 -3.54
C PHE A 613 -13.30 15.02 -4.63
N LYS A 614 -12.50 15.34 -5.66
CA LYS A 614 -12.15 14.39 -6.72
C LYS A 614 -11.40 13.17 -6.16
N GLU A 615 -10.42 13.40 -5.30
CA GLU A 615 -9.62 12.31 -4.71
C GLU A 615 -10.40 11.54 -3.65
N MET A 616 -11.33 12.18 -2.94
CA MET A 616 -12.29 11.50 -2.06
C MET A 616 -13.17 10.52 -2.85
N LEU A 617 -13.68 10.92 -4.03
CA LEU A 617 -14.39 9.99 -4.92
C LEU A 617 -13.47 8.85 -5.39
N GLY A 618 -12.20 9.16 -5.66
CA GLY A 618 -11.18 8.15 -5.94
C GLY A 618 -11.00 7.16 -4.79
N GLN A 619 -10.91 7.64 -3.54
CA GLN A 619 -10.82 6.78 -2.35
C GLN A 619 -12.07 5.92 -2.14
N LEU A 620 -13.26 6.46 -2.43
CA LEU A 620 -14.49 5.68 -2.40
C LEU A 620 -14.42 4.49 -3.37
N VAL A 621 -13.91 4.71 -4.58
CA VAL A 621 -13.70 3.64 -5.57
C VAL A 621 -12.63 2.65 -5.10
N ARG A 622 -11.48 3.13 -4.60
CA ARG A 622 -10.36 2.29 -4.13
C ARG A 622 -10.77 1.33 -3.02
N PHE A 623 -11.52 1.81 -2.02
CA PHE A 623 -11.88 1.02 -0.84
C PHE A 623 -13.18 0.22 -0.99
N TYR A 624 -14.16 0.75 -1.72
CA TYR A 624 -15.50 0.14 -1.76
C TYR A 624 -15.98 -0.26 -3.15
N GLY A 625 -15.25 0.09 -4.22
CA GLY A 625 -15.66 -0.21 -5.59
C GLY A 625 -15.88 -1.69 -5.85
N LEU A 626 -15.05 -2.55 -5.24
CA LEU A 626 -15.14 -4.01 -5.36
C LEU A 626 -16.39 -4.61 -4.69
N LEU A 627 -17.03 -3.88 -3.77
CA LEU A 627 -18.26 -4.32 -3.10
C LEU A 627 -19.50 -4.00 -3.94
N LEU A 628 -19.46 -2.98 -4.80
CA LEU A 628 -20.63 -2.51 -5.55
C LEU A 628 -21.33 -3.57 -6.41
N PRO A 629 -20.62 -4.51 -7.08
CA PRO A 629 -21.26 -5.58 -7.83
C PRO A 629 -22.26 -6.41 -7.00
N THR A 630 -21.94 -6.74 -5.75
CA THR A 630 -22.83 -7.54 -4.88
C THR A 630 -24.06 -6.74 -4.47
N PHE A 631 -23.90 -5.44 -4.22
CA PHE A 631 -25.03 -4.53 -3.97
C PHE A 631 -25.94 -4.39 -5.21
N CYS A 632 -25.37 -4.35 -6.43
CA CYS A 632 -26.17 -4.31 -7.67
C CYS A 632 -27.01 -5.59 -7.83
N VAL A 633 -26.44 -6.76 -7.53
CA VAL A 633 -27.19 -8.03 -7.50
C VAL A 633 -28.32 -7.98 -6.47
N ALA A 634 -28.06 -7.47 -5.26
CA ALA A 634 -29.10 -7.33 -4.23
C ALA A 634 -30.26 -6.44 -4.69
N VAL A 635 -29.98 -5.30 -5.34
CA VAL A 635 -31.02 -4.42 -5.92
C VAL A 635 -31.85 -5.14 -6.98
N LEU A 636 -31.21 -5.94 -7.84
CA LEU A 636 -31.89 -6.72 -8.87
C LEU A 636 -32.75 -7.85 -8.29
N LEU A 637 -32.27 -8.57 -7.28
CA LEU A 637 -33.03 -9.61 -6.59
C LEU A 637 -34.27 -9.03 -5.90
N MET A 638 -34.13 -7.87 -5.26
CA MET A 638 -35.27 -7.17 -4.65
C MET A 638 -36.28 -6.70 -5.71
N SER A 639 -35.79 -6.19 -6.85
CA SER A 639 -36.63 -5.82 -7.99
C SER A 639 -37.40 -7.02 -8.53
N LEU A 640 -36.76 -8.20 -8.57
CA LEU A 640 -37.40 -9.46 -8.97
C LEU A 640 -38.49 -9.88 -7.96
N VAL A 641 -38.21 -9.81 -6.65
CA VAL A 641 -39.20 -10.09 -5.60
C VAL A 641 -40.44 -9.21 -5.75
N PHE A 642 -40.25 -7.92 -6.03
CA PHE A 642 -41.36 -7.01 -6.28
C PHE A 642 -42.19 -7.41 -7.50
N GLN A 643 -41.53 -7.68 -8.64
CA GLN A 643 -42.20 -8.14 -9.86
C GLN A 643 -43.01 -9.41 -9.61
N LEU A 644 -42.43 -10.41 -8.92
CA LEU A 644 -43.11 -11.66 -8.60
C LEU A 644 -44.32 -11.45 -7.68
N LYS A 645 -44.20 -10.59 -6.66
CA LYS A 645 -45.32 -10.23 -5.78
C LYS A 645 -46.46 -9.55 -6.53
N THR A 646 -46.15 -8.63 -7.45
CA THR A 646 -47.18 -7.97 -8.28
C THR A 646 -47.89 -8.97 -9.18
N VAL A 647 -47.16 -9.88 -9.81
CA VAL A 647 -47.73 -10.94 -10.65
C VAL A 647 -48.59 -11.90 -9.83
N ALA A 648 -48.13 -12.31 -8.65
CA ALA A 648 -48.88 -13.19 -7.75
C ALA A 648 -50.19 -12.55 -7.26
N ALA A 649 -50.22 -11.22 -7.10
CA ALA A 649 -51.42 -10.46 -6.76
C ALA A 649 -52.38 -10.25 -7.94
N GLY A 650 -52.15 -10.89 -9.09
CA GLY A 650 -52.96 -10.75 -10.30
C GLY A 650 -52.65 -9.52 -11.14
N GLY A 651 -51.60 -8.76 -10.80
CA GLY A 651 -51.15 -7.60 -11.56
C GLY A 651 -50.25 -7.95 -12.76
N GLN A 652 -50.11 -7.03 -13.70
CA GLN A 652 -49.11 -7.14 -14.78
C GLN A 652 -47.70 -6.95 -14.22
N CYS A 653 -46.71 -7.67 -14.77
CA CYS A 653 -45.32 -7.54 -14.32
C CYS A 653 -44.80 -6.13 -14.63
N PRO A 654 -44.42 -5.33 -13.62
CA PRO A 654 -43.93 -3.98 -13.85
C PRO A 654 -42.56 -4.00 -14.53
N SER A 655 -42.24 -2.94 -15.28
CA SER A 655 -40.91 -2.80 -15.89
C SER A 655 -39.79 -2.81 -14.83
N LEU A 656 -38.60 -3.27 -15.21
CA LEU A 656 -37.44 -3.29 -14.31
C LEU A 656 -37.15 -1.90 -13.73
N LEU A 657 -37.16 -0.85 -14.56
CA LEU A 657 -36.93 0.53 -14.12
C LEU A 657 -37.94 1.00 -13.06
N ASN A 658 -39.21 0.63 -13.19
CA ASN A 658 -40.20 0.96 -12.15
C ASN A 658 -39.90 0.15 -10.86
N SER A 659 -39.63 -1.13 -11.01
CA SER A 659 -39.42 -2.07 -9.91
C SER A 659 -38.24 -1.67 -9.01
N ILE A 660 -37.12 -1.23 -9.59
CA ILE A 660 -35.93 -0.77 -8.87
C ILE A 660 -36.28 0.36 -7.88
N TRP A 661 -37.14 1.30 -8.27
CA TRP A 661 -37.46 2.49 -7.48
C TRP A 661 -38.57 2.30 -6.46
N GLN A 662 -39.28 1.18 -6.50
CA GLN A 662 -40.20 0.79 -5.43
C GLN A 662 -39.45 0.21 -4.22
N MET A 663 -38.18 -0.16 -4.39
CA MET A 663 -37.39 -0.78 -3.33
C MET A 663 -36.84 0.27 -2.37
N LYS A 664 -37.01 0.00 -1.08
CA LYS A 664 -36.51 0.85 -0.01
C LYS A 664 -35.43 0.13 0.79
N PRO A 665 -34.34 0.84 1.17
CA PRO A 665 -33.20 0.22 1.85
C PRO A 665 -33.60 -0.45 3.18
N TYR A 666 -34.61 0.08 3.89
CA TYR A 666 -35.07 -0.48 5.16
C TYR A 666 -35.71 -1.87 5.05
N PHE A 667 -35.99 -2.40 3.84
CA PHE A 667 -36.44 -3.78 3.68
C PHE A 667 -35.31 -4.80 3.78
N VAL A 668 -34.07 -4.41 3.53
CA VAL A 668 -32.92 -5.33 3.46
C VAL A 668 -31.90 -5.03 4.55
N VAL A 669 -31.62 -3.75 4.79
CA VAL A 669 -30.57 -3.31 5.71
C VAL A 669 -30.74 -3.90 7.12
N PRO A 670 -31.92 -3.87 7.77
CA PRO A 670 -32.08 -4.45 9.10
C PRO A 670 -31.80 -5.96 9.15
N PHE A 671 -32.32 -6.72 8.17
CA PHE A 671 -32.08 -8.16 8.08
C PHE A 671 -30.62 -8.48 7.80
N ALA A 672 -29.99 -7.74 6.89
CA ALA A 672 -28.57 -7.89 6.58
C ALA A 672 -27.70 -7.60 7.82
N LEU A 673 -28.03 -6.57 8.60
CA LEU A 673 -27.34 -6.25 9.85
C LEU A 673 -27.50 -7.37 10.91
N VAL A 674 -28.70 -7.94 11.04
CA VAL A 674 -28.94 -9.07 11.96
C VAL A 674 -28.15 -10.30 11.52
N ILE A 675 -28.20 -10.67 10.24
CA ILE A 675 -27.43 -11.79 9.69
C ILE A 675 -25.94 -11.55 9.89
N GLN A 676 -25.46 -10.34 9.60
CA GLN A 676 -24.07 -9.95 9.81
C GLN A 676 -23.66 -10.13 11.27
N TYR A 677 -24.47 -9.65 12.21
CA TYR A 677 -24.20 -9.82 13.64
C TYR A 677 -24.12 -11.31 14.02
N VAL A 678 -25.07 -12.13 13.55
CA VAL A 678 -25.06 -13.58 13.80
C VAL A 678 -23.82 -14.24 13.21
N LEU A 679 -23.43 -13.89 11.98
CA LEU A 679 -22.23 -14.41 11.32
C LEU A 679 -20.95 -13.99 12.06
N GLN A 680 -20.93 -12.89 12.82
CA GLN A 680 -19.78 -12.45 13.59
C GLN A 680 -19.64 -13.14 14.96
N LEU A 681 -20.64 -13.91 15.39
CA LEU A 681 -20.56 -14.64 16.66
C LEU A 681 -19.48 -15.72 16.59
N GLN A 682 -18.60 -15.77 17.59
CA GLN A 682 -17.43 -16.67 17.60
C GLN A 682 -17.80 -18.15 17.42
N PHE A 683 -18.90 -18.62 18.03
CA PHE A 683 -19.34 -20.01 17.88
C PHE A 683 -19.85 -20.31 16.46
N VAL A 684 -20.45 -19.32 15.78
CA VAL A 684 -20.88 -19.45 14.39
C VAL A 684 -19.65 -19.51 13.49
N GLN A 685 -18.72 -18.56 13.63
CA GLN A 685 -17.46 -18.58 12.88
C GLN A 685 -16.68 -19.89 13.08
N SER A 686 -16.62 -20.40 14.31
CA SER A 686 -15.96 -21.67 14.61
C SER A 686 -16.63 -22.87 13.95
N ALA A 687 -17.95 -22.82 13.72
CA ALA A 687 -18.68 -23.86 13.00
C ALA A 687 -18.56 -23.73 11.47
N LEU A 688 -18.47 -22.49 10.96
CA LEU A 688 -18.42 -22.19 9.52
C LEU A 688 -17.02 -22.34 8.92
N THR A 689 -15.97 -22.04 9.71
CA THR A 689 -14.58 -22.10 9.25
C THR A 689 -14.18 -23.50 8.74
N PRO A 690 -14.49 -24.61 9.45
CA PRO A 690 -14.22 -25.97 8.94
C PRO A 690 -14.99 -26.33 7.67
N MET A 691 -16.07 -25.60 7.35
CA MET A 691 -16.85 -25.77 6.12
C MET A 691 -16.29 -24.97 4.94
N GLY A 692 -15.17 -24.26 5.13
CA GLY A 692 -14.54 -23.45 4.09
C GLY A 692 -15.31 -22.16 3.77
N ILE A 693 -16.23 -21.72 4.64
CA ILE A 693 -16.95 -20.46 4.43
C ILE A 693 -16.07 -19.30 4.93
N PRO A 694 -15.71 -18.34 4.06
CA PRO A 694 -14.84 -17.23 4.43
C PRO A 694 -15.55 -16.25 5.36
N GLU A 695 -14.75 -15.47 6.09
CA GLU A 695 -15.25 -14.36 6.88
C GLU A 695 -15.91 -13.29 5.98
N PRO A 696 -17.04 -12.67 6.38
CA PRO A 696 -17.67 -11.61 5.58
C PRO A 696 -16.75 -10.41 5.34
N ASP A 697 -16.76 -9.85 4.12
CA ASP A 697 -15.92 -8.69 3.73
C ASP A 697 -16.01 -7.52 4.72
N ILE A 698 -17.22 -7.26 5.23
CA ILE A 698 -17.46 -6.15 6.17
C ILE A 698 -16.71 -6.37 7.49
N ALA A 699 -16.57 -7.62 7.96
CA ALA A 699 -15.78 -7.91 9.14
C ALA A 699 -14.29 -7.62 8.91
N GLY A 700 -13.77 -7.93 7.71
CA GLY A 700 -12.43 -7.52 7.29
C GLY A 700 -12.24 -6.01 7.24
N LEU A 701 -13.21 -5.27 6.68
CA LEU A 701 -13.18 -3.80 6.65
C LEU A 701 -13.32 -3.17 8.05
N ASN A 702 -14.08 -3.79 8.95
CA ASN A 702 -14.16 -3.37 10.35
C ASN A 702 -12.81 -3.60 11.07
N LYS A 703 -12.16 -4.75 10.86
CA LYS A 703 -10.83 -5.04 11.43
C LYS A 703 -9.76 -4.05 10.94
N GLN A 704 -9.89 -3.57 9.72
CA GLN A 704 -9.05 -2.51 9.16
C GLN A 704 -9.46 -1.11 9.63
N GLY A 705 -10.55 -0.94 10.39
CA GLY A 705 -11.08 0.36 10.82
C GLY A 705 -11.61 1.26 9.70
N VAL A 706 -11.68 0.76 8.46
CA VAL A 706 -12.06 1.59 7.29
C VAL A 706 -13.58 1.70 7.11
N MET A 707 -14.35 0.77 7.67
CA MET A 707 -15.81 0.76 7.56
C MET A 707 -16.46 1.83 8.45
N PHE A 708 -17.33 2.67 7.89
CA PHE A 708 -18.09 3.67 8.64
C PHE A 708 -19.60 3.40 8.64
N LYS A 709 -20.31 3.92 9.66
CA LYS A 709 -21.74 3.63 9.93
C LYS A 709 -22.69 3.89 8.74
N GLY A 710 -22.34 4.81 7.83
CA GLY A 710 -23.13 5.16 6.64
C GLY A 710 -22.74 4.42 5.35
N ALA A 711 -21.68 3.61 5.36
CA ALA A 711 -21.11 3.04 4.14
C ALA A 711 -22.10 2.13 3.40
N GLN A 712 -22.83 1.25 4.11
CA GLN A 712 -23.80 0.34 3.47
C GLN A 712 -24.92 1.09 2.74
N LEU A 713 -25.43 2.18 3.33
CA LEU A 713 -26.45 3.01 2.71
C LEU A 713 -25.89 3.74 1.49
N LEU A 714 -24.67 4.28 1.60
CA LEU A 714 -24.00 4.94 0.48
C LEU A 714 -23.79 3.97 -0.69
N LEU A 715 -23.29 2.76 -0.42
CA LEU A 715 -23.09 1.72 -1.44
C LEU A 715 -24.41 1.26 -2.05
N TYR A 716 -25.47 1.14 -1.25
CA TYR A 716 -26.81 0.85 -1.75
C TYR A 716 -27.31 1.95 -2.71
N VAL A 717 -27.15 3.23 -2.36
CA VAL A 717 -27.57 4.35 -3.22
C VAL A 717 -26.79 4.38 -4.52
N ILE A 718 -25.47 4.14 -4.46
CA ILE A 718 -24.62 4.06 -5.65
C ILE A 718 -25.03 2.86 -6.52
N ALA A 719 -25.25 1.69 -5.92
CA ALA A 719 -25.70 0.49 -6.63
C ALA A 719 -27.11 0.66 -7.25
N LEU A 720 -28.03 1.35 -6.57
CA LEU A 720 -29.36 1.71 -7.09
C LEU A 720 -29.23 2.57 -8.35
N ALA A 721 -28.36 3.58 -8.31
CA ALA A 721 -28.08 4.46 -9.45
C ALA A 721 -27.42 3.70 -10.60
N ILE A 722 -26.37 2.91 -10.33
CA ILE A 722 -25.70 2.07 -11.33
C ILE A 722 -26.70 1.12 -11.99
N THR A 723 -27.49 0.40 -11.20
CA THR A 723 -28.46 -0.57 -11.71
C THR A 723 -29.55 0.11 -12.54
N THR A 724 -30.04 1.29 -12.12
CA THR A 724 -31.01 2.07 -12.89
C THR A 724 -30.43 2.55 -14.22
N PHE A 725 -29.22 3.13 -14.18
CA PHE A 725 -28.52 3.60 -15.39
C PHE A 725 -28.28 2.45 -16.36
N GLN A 726 -27.73 1.33 -15.86
CA GLN A 726 -27.46 0.12 -16.62
C GLN A 726 -28.74 -0.46 -17.22
N ALA A 727 -29.84 -0.54 -16.46
CA ALA A 727 -31.13 -1.01 -16.96
C ALA A 727 -31.67 -0.11 -18.09
N GLY A 728 -31.49 1.20 -17.99
CA GLY A 728 -31.83 2.17 -19.04
C GLY A 728 -31.01 1.97 -20.32
N VAL A 729 -29.68 1.88 -20.18
CA VAL A 729 -28.76 1.65 -21.31
C VAL A 729 -29.05 0.31 -22.00
N ILE A 730 -29.21 -0.77 -21.24
CA ILE A 730 -29.50 -2.10 -21.79
C ILE A 730 -30.87 -2.11 -22.48
N HIS A 731 -31.87 -1.42 -21.91
CA HIS A 731 -33.17 -1.26 -22.58
C HIS A 731 -33.00 -0.62 -23.96
N LEU A 732 -32.23 0.47 -24.08
CA LEU A 732 -31.96 1.13 -25.37
C LEU A 732 -31.20 0.22 -26.34
N ILE A 733 -30.19 -0.51 -25.87
CA ILE A 733 -29.40 -1.46 -26.68
C ILE A 733 -30.29 -2.59 -27.21
N ILE A 734 -31.10 -3.21 -26.35
CA ILE A 734 -32.03 -4.27 -26.75
C ILE A 734 -33.04 -3.73 -27.75
N GLN A 735 -33.59 -2.54 -27.49
CA GLN A 735 -34.51 -1.88 -28.40
C GLN A 735 -33.91 -1.65 -29.79
N PHE A 736 -32.64 -1.24 -29.87
CA PHE A 736 -31.93 -1.04 -31.12
C PHE A 736 -31.61 -2.36 -31.81
N LYS A 737 -30.93 -3.30 -31.12
CA LYS A 737 -30.53 -4.60 -31.67
C LYS A 737 -31.73 -5.45 -32.09
N SER A 738 -32.84 -5.39 -31.36
CA SER A 738 -34.09 -6.08 -31.72
C SER A 738 -34.71 -5.53 -33.02
N ARG A 739 -34.49 -4.26 -33.40
CA ARG A 739 -34.90 -3.76 -34.74
C ARG A 739 -34.05 -4.36 -35.84
N LEU A 740 -32.72 -4.39 -35.64
CA LEU A 740 -31.77 -4.91 -36.61
C LEU A 740 -31.97 -6.42 -36.85
N LEU A 741 -32.03 -7.19 -35.76
CA LEU A 741 -32.18 -8.66 -35.78
C LEU A 741 -33.64 -9.11 -35.95
N GLY A 742 -34.60 -8.20 -35.78
CA GLY A 742 -36.03 -8.47 -35.92
C GLY A 742 -36.42 -8.94 -37.31
N LEU A 743 -35.68 -8.53 -38.34
CA LEU A 743 -35.87 -9.02 -39.72
C LEU A 743 -35.60 -10.52 -39.83
N MET A 744 -34.56 -11.03 -39.14
CA MET A 744 -34.26 -12.46 -39.09
C MET A 744 -35.33 -13.23 -38.30
N PHE A 745 -35.80 -12.68 -37.18
CA PHE A 745 -36.83 -13.32 -36.37
C PHE A 745 -38.22 -13.33 -37.03
N GLY A 746 -38.53 -12.32 -37.86
CA GLY A 746 -39.77 -12.28 -38.64
C GLY A 746 -39.82 -13.27 -39.79
N TRP A 747 -38.67 -13.64 -40.36
CA TRP A 747 -38.55 -14.67 -41.41
C TRP A 747 -38.58 -16.10 -40.86
N LEU A 748 -38.49 -16.27 -39.53
CA LEU A 748 -38.40 -17.59 -38.91
C LEU A 748 -39.78 -18.26 -38.84
N PRO A 749 -39.96 -19.46 -39.42
CA PRO A 749 -41.20 -20.22 -39.27
C PRO A 749 -41.50 -20.54 -37.80
N SER A 750 -42.78 -20.56 -37.42
CA SER A 750 -43.21 -20.84 -36.04
C SER A 750 -42.81 -22.23 -35.53
N SER A 751 -42.57 -23.19 -36.44
CA SER A 751 -41.99 -24.51 -36.13
C SER A 751 -40.52 -24.40 -35.71
N LEU A 752 -39.70 -23.66 -36.46
CA LEU A 752 -38.28 -23.43 -36.18
C LEU A 752 -38.10 -22.61 -34.90
N ALA A 753 -38.98 -21.63 -34.67
CA ALA A 753 -38.98 -20.83 -33.46
C ALA A 753 -39.26 -21.67 -32.18
N ARG A 754 -40.19 -22.64 -32.26
CA ARG A 754 -40.44 -23.61 -31.18
C ARG A 754 -39.28 -24.58 -30.98
N MET A 755 -38.63 -25.00 -32.07
CA MET A 755 -37.41 -25.82 -32.00
C MET A 755 -36.27 -25.07 -31.30
N LEU A 756 -36.07 -23.80 -31.63
CA LEU A 756 -35.10 -22.94 -30.95
C LEU A 756 -35.41 -22.77 -29.46
N ASP A 757 -36.68 -22.61 -29.05
CA ASP A 757 -37.02 -22.54 -27.62
C ASP A 757 -36.70 -23.83 -26.86
N LYS A 758 -36.91 -25.00 -27.49
CA LYS A 758 -36.50 -26.29 -26.95
C LYS A 758 -34.98 -26.40 -26.86
N LEU A 759 -34.27 -26.05 -27.93
CA LEU A 759 -32.80 -26.04 -27.97
C LEU A 759 -32.21 -25.11 -26.89
N MET A 760 -32.76 -23.92 -26.72
CA MET A 760 -32.35 -22.97 -25.69
C MET A 760 -32.58 -23.52 -24.27
N THR A 761 -33.65 -24.29 -24.05
CA THR A 761 -33.87 -24.97 -22.77
C THR A 761 -32.84 -26.08 -22.53
N VAL A 762 -32.52 -26.86 -23.56
CA VAL A 762 -31.43 -27.86 -23.50
C VAL A 762 -30.08 -27.18 -23.23
N LEU A 763 -29.78 -26.05 -23.87
CA LEU A 763 -28.56 -25.27 -23.63
C LEU A 763 -28.48 -24.71 -22.20
N VAL A 764 -29.60 -24.34 -21.58
CA VAL A 764 -29.63 -23.95 -20.17
C VAL A 764 -29.34 -25.16 -19.27
N ILE A 765 -29.93 -26.32 -19.54
CA ILE A 765 -29.64 -27.54 -18.76
C ILE A 765 -28.18 -27.96 -18.93
N ALA A 766 -27.66 -27.92 -20.15
CA ALA A 766 -26.26 -28.19 -20.46
C ALA A 766 -25.33 -27.14 -19.82
N GLY A 767 -25.72 -25.87 -19.82
CA GLY A 767 -25.02 -24.79 -19.14
C GLY A 767 -24.98 -24.98 -17.63
N LEU A 768 -26.08 -25.38 -17.00
CA LEU A 768 -26.13 -25.74 -15.58
C LEU A 768 -25.27 -26.97 -15.28
N GLY A 769 -25.30 -27.99 -16.15
CA GLY A 769 -24.41 -29.15 -16.03
C GLY A 769 -22.94 -28.77 -16.15
N ALA A 770 -22.57 -27.92 -17.12
CA ALA A 770 -21.21 -27.41 -17.28
C ALA A 770 -20.78 -26.52 -16.11
N ALA A 771 -21.70 -25.74 -15.53
CA ALA A 771 -21.42 -24.92 -14.35
C ALA A 771 -21.05 -25.79 -13.13
N VAL A 772 -21.68 -26.96 -12.98
CA VAL A 772 -21.42 -27.87 -11.86
C VAL A 772 -20.21 -28.77 -12.12
N CYS A 773 -20.05 -29.28 -13.35
CA CYS A 773 -19.09 -30.35 -13.65
C CYS A 773 -17.76 -29.88 -14.28
N LEU A 774 -17.70 -28.67 -14.84
CA LEU A 774 -16.51 -28.17 -15.55
C LEU A 774 -16.03 -26.85 -14.97
N ASN A 775 -16.72 -25.76 -15.32
CA ASN A 775 -16.39 -24.41 -14.91
C ASN A 775 -17.70 -23.64 -14.74
N GLY A 776 -17.98 -23.22 -13.51
CA GLY A 776 -19.14 -22.41 -13.13
C GLY A 776 -19.37 -21.24 -14.10
N SER A 777 -18.30 -20.54 -14.44
CA SER A 777 -18.32 -19.34 -15.27
C SER A 777 -18.69 -19.62 -16.72
N LEU A 778 -18.24 -20.75 -17.29
CA LEU A 778 -18.60 -21.15 -18.65
C LEU A 778 -20.10 -21.48 -18.73
N GLY A 779 -20.61 -22.22 -17.76
CA GLY A 779 -22.04 -22.52 -17.67
C GLY A 779 -22.90 -21.27 -17.50
N ILE A 780 -22.47 -20.34 -16.64
CA ILE A 780 -23.11 -19.03 -16.47
C ILE A 780 -23.09 -18.22 -17.78
N PHE A 781 -21.97 -18.24 -18.53
CA PHE A 781 -21.87 -17.58 -19.83
C PHE A 781 -22.87 -18.14 -20.85
N VAL A 782 -23.03 -19.47 -20.92
CA VAL A 782 -24.04 -20.10 -21.79
C VAL A 782 -25.44 -19.64 -21.39
N CYS A 783 -25.77 -19.66 -20.10
CA CYS A 783 -27.07 -19.19 -19.60
C CYS A 783 -27.31 -17.71 -19.92
N TYR A 784 -26.31 -16.86 -19.73
CA TYR A 784 -26.34 -15.44 -20.10
C TYR A 784 -26.62 -15.24 -21.59
N PHE A 785 -25.92 -15.96 -22.46
CA PHE A 785 -26.10 -15.88 -23.91
C PHE A 785 -27.50 -16.33 -24.33
N VAL A 786 -28.00 -17.44 -23.77
CA VAL A 786 -29.38 -17.90 -24.02
C VAL A 786 -30.40 -16.86 -23.57
N SER A 787 -30.23 -16.27 -22.38
CA SER A 787 -31.08 -15.20 -21.86
C SER A 787 -31.08 -13.97 -22.77
N PHE A 788 -29.92 -13.60 -23.33
CA PHE A 788 -29.81 -12.50 -24.29
C PHE A 788 -30.66 -12.73 -25.54
N VAL A 789 -30.54 -13.91 -26.16
CA VAL A 789 -31.30 -14.27 -27.37
C VAL A 789 -32.81 -14.29 -27.09
N LYS A 790 -33.23 -14.89 -25.97
CA LYS A 790 -34.65 -14.90 -25.55
C LYS A 790 -35.19 -13.49 -25.35
N LEU A 791 -34.41 -12.61 -24.74
CA LEU A 791 -34.81 -11.22 -24.49
C LEU A 791 -34.98 -10.41 -25.78
N LEU A 792 -34.08 -10.57 -26.75
CA LEU A 792 -34.20 -9.93 -28.08
C LEU A 792 -35.46 -10.37 -28.82
N ARG A 793 -35.76 -11.67 -28.79
CA ARG A 793 -36.96 -12.22 -29.43
C ARG A 793 -38.24 -11.72 -28.76
N LEU A 794 -38.30 -11.74 -27.43
CA LEU A 794 -39.45 -11.20 -26.69
C LEU A 794 -39.67 -9.73 -27.02
N CYS A 795 -38.61 -8.91 -27.03
CA CYS A 795 -38.70 -7.48 -27.38
C CYS A 795 -39.26 -7.27 -28.80
N TYR A 796 -38.86 -8.10 -29.76
CA TYR A 796 -39.39 -8.04 -31.13
C TYR A 796 -40.89 -8.38 -31.15
N SER A 797 -41.28 -9.47 -30.50
CA SER A 797 -42.68 -9.91 -30.45
C SER A 797 -43.59 -8.89 -29.75
N THR A 798 -43.15 -8.25 -28.66
CA THR A 798 -43.97 -7.24 -27.93
C THR A 798 -44.24 -6.00 -28.79
N ARG A 799 -43.37 -5.71 -29.76
CA ARG A 799 -43.55 -4.58 -30.68
C ARG A 799 -44.53 -4.88 -31.81
N GLN A 800 -44.58 -6.13 -32.25
CA GLN A 800 -45.48 -6.56 -33.33
C GLN A 800 -46.92 -6.72 -32.83
N VAL A 801 -47.07 -7.29 -31.62
CA VAL A 801 -48.39 -7.56 -31.03
C VAL A 801 -48.46 -6.94 -29.64
N PRO A 802 -49.34 -5.95 -29.39
CA PRO A 802 -49.57 -5.40 -28.07
C PRO A 802 -50.34 -6.42 -27.20
N ASP A 803 -49.59 -7.31 -26.54
CA ASP A 803 -50.11 -8.28 -25.58
C ASP A 803 -49.49 -8.04 -24.19
N SER A 804 -50.36 -7.83 -23.19
CA SER A 804 -49.98 -7.60 -21.79
C SER A 804 -49.24 -8.78 -21.14
N SER A 805 -49.55 -10.01 -21.55
CA SER A 805 -48.87 -11.23 -21.08
C SER A 805 -47.44 -11.27 -21.62
N LEU A 806 -47.29 -10.97 -22.91
CA LEU A 806 -46.01 -10.92 -23.58
C LEU A 806 -45.12 -9.76 -23.09
N GLN A 807 -45.73 -8.62 -22.78
CA GLN A 807 -45.05 -7.49 -22.13
C GLN A 807 -44.57 -7.86 -20.71
N SER A 808 -45.40 -8.58 -19.94
CA SER A 808 -45.03 -9.05 -18.61
C SER A 808 -43.84 -10.02 -18.65
N ARG A 809 -43.81 -10.93 -19.63
CA ARG A 809 -42.68 -11.85 -19.86
C ARG A 809 -41.41 -11.10 -20.27
N TYR A 810 -41.52 -10.07 -21.12
CA TYR A 810 -40.39 -9.23 -21.49
C TYR A 810 -39.79 -8.51 -20.28
N HIS A 811 -40.62 -7.90 -19.43
CA HIS A 811 -40.14 -7.21 -18.22
C HIS A 811 -39.44 -8.15 -17.24
N LEU A 812 -39.98 -9.36 -17.02
CA LEU A 812 -39.36 -10.37 -16.16
C LEU A 812 -38.03 -10.85 -16.74
N MET A 813 -37.98 -11.14 -18.04
CA MET A 813 -36.75 -11.60 -18.71
C MET A 813 -35.67 -10.52 -18.71
N GLN A 814 -36.03 -9.23 -18.77
CA GLN A 814 -35.07 -8.13 -18.66
C GLN A 814 -34.35 -8.15 -17.30
N THR A 815 -35.09 -8.39 -16.21
CA THR A 815 -34.51 -8.54 -14.86
C THR A 815 -33.60 -9.76 -14.77
N LEU A 816 -34.06 -10.92 -15.28
CA LEU A 816 -33.26 -12.15 -15.27
C LEU A 816 -31.97 -12.03 -16.10
N PHE A 817 -32.03 -11.37 -17.25
CA PHE A 817 -30.85 -11.10 -18.07
C PHE A 817 -29.81 -10.25 -17.33
N MET A 818 -30.26 -9.21 -16.61
CA MET A 818 -29.38 -8.38 -15.78
C MET A 818 -28.75 -9.19 -14.65
N LEU A 819 -29.51 -10.08 -14.01
CA LEU A 819 -28.97 -10.98 -12.98
C LEU A 819 -27.90 -11.92 -13.55
N TRP A 820 -28.15 -12.54 -14.70
CA TRP A 820 -27.16 -13.38 -15.39
C TRP A 820 -25.89 -12.61 -15.77
N LEU A 821 -26.04 -11.35 -16.21
CA LEU A 821 -24.89 -10.48 -16.51
C LEU A 821 -24.01 -10.27 -15.27
N TRP A 822 -24.61 -9.90 -14.13
CA TRP A 822 -23.85 -9.68 -12.90
C TRP A 822 -23.27 -10.97 -12.32
N LEU A 823 -24.01 -12.08 -12.37
CA LEU A 823 -23.48 -13.39 -12.00
C LEU A 823 -22.26 -13.77 -12.84
N PHE A 824 -22.30 -13.50 -14.15
CA PHE A 824 -21.15 -13.71 -15.03
C PHE A 824 -19.95 -12.85 -14.62
N MET A 825 -20.17 -11.56 -14.37
CA MET A 825 -19.08 -10.64 -13.95
C MET A 825 -18.44 -11.05 -12.62
N LEU A 826 -19.26 -11.43 -11.63
CA LEU A 826 -18.77 -11.91 -10.32
C LEU A 826 -18.01 -13.23 -10.42
N ASN A 827 -18.37 -14.09 -11.36
CA ASN A 827 -17.72 -15.37 -11.60
C ASN A 827 -16.71 -15.31 -12.77
N ALA A 828 -16.31 -14.13 -13.24
CA ALA A 828 -15.34 -14.03 -14.32
C ALA A 828 -13.92 -14.52 -13.95
N PRO A 829 -13.40 -14.32 -12.71
CA PRO A 829 -12.02 -14.70 -12.39
C PRO A 829 -11.67 -16.18 -12.64
N PRO A 830 -12.49 -17.17 -12.22
CA PRO A 830 -12.24 -18.58 -12.55
C PRO A 830 -12.17 -18.86 -14.06
N LEU A 831 -12.93 -18.12 -14.90
CA LEU A 831 -12.84 -18.23 -16.36
C LEU A 831 -11.51 -17.73 -16.90
N VAL A 832 -11.02 -16.61 -16.36
CA VAL A 832 -9.72 -16.02 -16.74
C VAL A 832 -8.58 -16.98 -16.38
N VAL A 833 -8.65 -17.60 -15.21
CA VAL A 833 -7.68 -18.61 -14.75
C VAL A 833 -7.73 -19.85 -15.65
N PHE A 834 -8.94 -20.38 -15.91
CA PHE A 834 -9.12 -21.54 -16.78
C PHE A 834 -8.63 -21.29 -18.21
N GLY A 835 -8.91 -20.13 -18.79
CA GLY A 835 -8.50 -19.76 -20.14
C GLY A 835 -6.99 -19.58 -20.33
N LYS A 836 -6.21 -19.51 -19.24
CA LYS A 836 -4.74 -19.55 -19.29
C LYS A 836 -4.19 -20.97 -19.19
N ALA A 837 -4.92 -21.87 -18.53
CA ALA A 837 -4.51 -23.26 -18.33
C ALA A 837 -4.77 -24.16 -19.56
N VAL A 838 -5.74 -23.77 -20.40
CA VAL A 838 -6.05 -24.38 -21.71
C VAL A 838 -5.30 -23.62 -22.80
#